data_AF-A0A855QRK3-F1
#
_entry.id   AF-A0A855QRK3-F1
#
_cell.length_a   1.000
_cell.length_b   1.000
_cell.length_c   1.000
_cell.angle_alpha   90.00
_cell.angle_beta   90.00
_cell.angle_gamma   90.00
#
_symmetry.space_group_name_H-M   'P 1'
#
loop_
_entity.id
_entity.type
_entity.pdbx_description
1 polymer ?
#
loop_
_entity_poly.entity_id
_entity_poly.type
_entity_poly.pdbx_seq_one_letter_code
_entity_poly.pdbx_strand_id
1 'polypeptide(L)'
;MNLRDASGMLRGIVFRFLRAIASIFPGGKISAFGTGEGLINSILIVNLDRQPRRWRRVVRELRRFRTADDVSLASIARRFAAVDARDGRAVAATADVDSTYRIGDQLYVQPDARLEECFPINEPIKMTRQEIAVARSHVEVWKTIACGADNYVLVLEDDVWFKTGAAAAISCGWRAAIQRCCAEGGPRLLYLSYEDAGGTAERVDLCDALFRPVRGLWFLSGYILSREGAAALLRAMPVIGPVDMWLNYRFGELGALALSSPVILQRQDSGSDNSYSVLPYLARAGIVDAGSGPMAPERAGALSVLAWTTRGEHEPLAMALSMLGLRVRVFDGDEDAIRPQDLLELFEMFDALVDAPLTPEAMEAMTATTDVRFLMEAKAVFRCETRQGVLPPSRTAILSYDESESGLWEPICRLLRLTEPVQSFPVGTPRSLRMFRVGREDGAHRITPLHPQQISLLDESPWVLSAKYGWQPKIPSNRPVPPVGELLVFSEMTKATSSFPTLVETFPGNLVSFSQDALVHDKDGAHLIVSKVATGTRQYRSGAFASKRLFGYGRFEAEIKAASGSGLITGFFLHRDAPRQEIDVELAGDDPRSILVNVYFNPGDDDAAMNFGYRGSPCRIDLGFDATSDFHVYTVDWRPDRIMWSVDGHVVHERVGWDPTPIPHLPMRLHANLWAPRSEELAGRLDPHLLPATARFKNVSVWA
;
A
#
# COMPACT_ATOMS: atom_id res chain seq x y z
N MET A 1 6.67 -5.70 -11.73
CA MET A 1 6.68 -7.13 -12.12
C MET A 1 7.39 -7.35 -13.46
N ASN A 2 8.56 -8.01 -13.44
CA ASN A 2 9.07 -8.75 -14.58
C ASN A 2 10.09 -9.81 -14.08
N LEU A 3 9.66 -11.08 -14.15
CA LEU A 3 10.46 -12.32 -14.02
C LEU A 3 11.42 -12.41 -12.81
N ARG A 4 10.91 -12.26 -11.57
CA ARG A 4 11.69 -12.58 -10.35
C ARG A 4 10.96 -13.35 -9.24
N ASP A 5 9.69 -13.70 -9.37
CA ASP A 5 8.91 -14.14 -8.20
C ASP A 5 9.20 -15.58 -7.73
N ALA A 6 9.75 -16.45 -8.59
CA ALA A 6 10.33 -17.72 -8.15
C ALA A 6 11.79 -17.61 -7.66
N SER A 7 12.44 -16.45 -7.84
CA SER A 7 13.88 -16.26 -7.59
C SER A 7 14.22 -15.58 -6.26
N GLY A 8 13.26 -14.90 -5.62
CA GLY A 8 13.49 -14.14 -4.39
C GLY A 8 13.85 -15.01 -3.18
N MET A 9 13.10 -16.08 -2.95
CA MET A 9 13.36 -17.01 -1.83
C MET A 9 14.70 -17.73 -2.00
N LEU A 10 15.00 -18.22 -3.21
CA LEU A 10 16.26 -18.91 -3.50
C LEU A 10 17.46 -17.94 -3.41
N ARG A 11 17.33 -16.71 -3.92
CA ARG A 11 18.36 -15.66 -3.77
C ARG A 11 18.56 -15.27 -2.31
N GLY A 12 17.50 -15.16 -1.51
CA GLY A 12 17.59 -14.90 -0.08
C GLY A 12 18.26 -16.03 0.69
N ILE A 13 18.02 -17.29 0.32
CA ILE A 13 18.71 -18.46 0.90
C ILE A 13 20.19 -18.47 0.52
N VAL A 14 20.51 -18.27 -0.76
CA VAL A 14 21.90 -18.22 -1.25
C VAL A 14 22.66 -17.04 -0.62
N PHE A 15 22.04 -15.86 -0.51
CA PHE A 15 22.61 -14.71 0.16
C PHE A 15 22.88 -15.01 1.64
N ARG A 16 21.91 -15.60 2.37
CA ARG A 16 22.09 -16.02 3.77
C ARG A 16 23.26 -16.98 3.94
N PHE A 17 23.36 -17.98 3.07
CA PHE A 17 24.44 -18.96 3.10
C PHE A 17 25.81 -18.32 2.84
N LEU A 18 25.94 -17.53 1.77
CA LEU A 18 27.17 -16.81 1.43
C LEU A 18 27.59 -15.80 2.52
N ARG A 19 26.63 -15.20 3.24
CA ARG A 19 26.92 -14.30 4.36
C ARG A 19 27.26 -15.02 5.64
N ALA A 20 26.63 -16.16 5.93
CA ALA A 20 27.02 -17.00 7.06
C ALA A 20 28.49 -17.42 6.93
N ILE A 21 28.91 -17.86 5.74
CA ILE A 21 30.31 -18.23 5.45
C ILE A 21 31.23 -17.00 5.58
N ALA A 22 30.89 -15.88 4.94
CA ALA A 22 31.74 -14.68 4.99
C ALA A 22 31.89 -14.10 6.40
N SER A 23 30.90 -14.30 7.29
CA SER A 23 30.96 -13.85 8.68
C SER A 23 31.96 -14.61 9.55
N ILE A 24 32.46 -15.76 9.06
CA ILE A 24 33.51 -16.56 9.71
C ILE A 24 34.90 -15.95 9.44
N PHE A 25 35.08 -15.31 8.28
CA PHE A 25 36.37 -14.73 7.89
C PHE A 25 36.57 -13.33 8.50
N PRO A 26 37.79 -13.02 8.97
CA PRO A 26 38.11 -11.71 9.51
C PRO A 26 37.92 -10.63 8.44
N GLY A 27 37.25 -9.54 8.82
CA GLY A 27 37.03 -8.37 7.97
C GLY A 27 38.24 -7.43 7.90
N GLY A 28 39.20 -7.61 8.80
CA GLY A 28 40.46 -6.86 8.83
C GLY A 28 40.41 -5.62 9.71
N LYS A 29 41.52 -4.88 9.71
CA LYS A 29 41.71 -3.67 10.51
C LYS A 29 41.20 -2.44 9.74
N ILE A 30 40.37 -1.63 10.39
CA ILE A 30 39.91 -0.34 9.89
C ILE A 30 40.62 0.76 10.69
N SER A 31 41.70 1.29 10.13
CA SER A 31 42.55 2.31 10.78
C SER A 31 41.85 3.66 11.04
N ALA A 32 40.63 3.84 10.53
CA ALA A 32 39.81 5.03 10.77
C ALA A 32 39.17 5.08 12.16
N PHE A 33 39.05 3.94 12.86
CA PHE A 33 38.42 3.86 14.18
C PHE A 33 39.46 3.79 15.30
N GLY A 34 39.21 4.41 16.44
CA GLY A 34 40.07 4.32 17.61
C GLY A 34 39.85 5.44 18.63
N THR A 35 40.71 5.49 19.65
CA THR A 35 40.66 6.48 20.74
C THR A 35 41.42 7.77 20.44
N GLY A 36 42.25 7.79 19.39
CA GLY A 36 43.06 8.94 18.98
C GLY A 36 42.24 10.12 18.45
N GLU A 37 42.84 11.32 18.50
CA GLU A 37 42.28 12.53 17.92
C GLU A 37 42.14 12.38 16.39
N GLY A 38 40.99 12.79 15.84
CA GLY A 38 40.69 12.63 14.40
C GLY A 38 40.26 11.21 13.97
N LEU A 39 40.09 10.27 14.91
CA LEU A 39 39.51 8.94 14.64
C LEU A 39 38.02 8.88 14.96
N ILE A 40 37.34 7.90 14.38
CA ILE A 40 35.94 7.59 14.67
C ILE A 40 35.88 6.84 16.00
N ASN A 41 35.23 7.45 16.99
CA ASN A 41 35.31 7.00 18.40
C ASN A 41 34.27 5.94 18.73
N SER A 42 33.07 6.03 18.14
CA SER A 42 31.96 5.14 18.45
C SER A 42 31.06 4.85 17.26
N ILE A 43 30.23 3.82 17.42
CA ILE A 43 29.23 3.41 16.44
C ILE A 43 27.85 3.44 17.11
N LEU A 44 26.89 4.14 16.53
CA LEU A 44 25.47 4.10 16.93
C LEU A 44 24.69 3.26 15.93
N ILE A 45 23.97 2.26 16.42
CA ILE A 45 23.16 1.38 15.58
C ILE A 45 21.69 1.61 15.88
N VAL A 46 20.96 2.15 14.91
CA VAL A 46 19.51 2.38 14.97
C VAL A 46 18.79 1.04 14.82
N ASN A 47 18.09 0.61 15.87
CA ASN A 47 17.43 -0.70 15.92
C ASN A 47 16.12 -0.65 16.70
N LEU A 48 15.06 -1.24 16.15
CA LEU A 48 13.77 -1.39 16.83
C LEU A 48 13.83 -2.40 17.98
N ASP A 49 13.17 -2.11 19.11
CA ASP A 49 13.09 -3.02 20.28
C ASP A 49 12.51 -4.39 19.94
N ARG A 50 11.51 -4.43 19.05
CA ARG A 50 10.89 -5.67 18.57
C ARG A 50 11.80 -6.48 17.61
N GLN A 51 12.96 -5.97 17.20
CA GLN A 51 13.87 -6.62 16.25
C GLN A 51 15.21 -7.08 16.87
N PRO A 52 15.24 -7.85 17.98
CA PRO A 52 16.48 -8.27 18.64
C PRO A 52 17.33 -9.23 17.79
N ARG A 53 16.76 -9.83 16.75
CA ARG A 53 17.48 -10.65 15.77
C ARG A 53 18.31 -9.81 14.80
N ARG A 54 17.84 -8.61 14.42
CA ARG A 54 18.60 -7.68 13.55
C ARG A 54 19.84 -7.15 14.29
N TRP A 55 19.65 -6.69 15.53
CA TRP A 55 20.73 -6.33 16.45
C TRP A 55 21.85 -7.41 16.54
N ARG A 56 21.50 -8.66 16.85
CA ARG A 56 22.49 -9.74 16.95
C ARG A 56 23.26 -9.99 15.65
N ARG A 57 22.63 -9.74 14.49
CA ARG A 57 23.25 -9.93 13.17
C ARG A 57 24.26 -8.83 12.88
N VAL A 58 23.88 -7.56 13.02
CA VAL A 58 24.79 -6.43 12.75
C VAL A 58 25.98 -6.43 13.74
N VAL A 59 25.75 -6.76 15.01
CA VAL A 59 26.84 -6.93 16.00
C VAL A 59 27.81 -8.04 15.58
N ARG A 60 27.32 -9.16 15.05
CA ARG A 60 28.17 -10.24 14.54
C ARG A 60 29.00 -9.79 13.34
N GLU A 61 28.41 -9.01 12.44
CA GLU A 61 29.11 -8.43 11.29
C GLU A 61 30.25 -7.52 11.75
N LEU A 62 30.00 -6.63 12.73
CA LEU A 62 31.02 -5.73 13.28
C LEU A 62 32.17 -6.46 13.99
N ARG A 63 31.92 -7.62 14.61
CA ARG A 63 32.99 -8.42 15.28
C ARG A 63 34.10 -8.87 14.34
N ARG A 64 33.84 -8.90 13.03
CA ARG A 64 34.82 -9.27 12.00
C ARG A 64 35.93 -8.22 11.87
N PHE A 65 35.68 -6.98 12.27
CA PHE A 65 36.58 -5.85 12.07
C PHE A 65 37.25 -5.42 13.38
N ARG A 66 38.42 -4.78 13.24
CA ARG A 66 39.22 -4.24 14.35
C ARG A 66 39.53 -2.76 14.14
N THR A 67 39.63 -1.99 15.23
CA THR A 67 40.05 -0.58 15.25
C THR A 67 41.56 -0.42 15.02
N ALA A 68 42.04 0.82 14.91
CA ALA A 68 43.46 1.15 14.95
C ALA A 68 44.18 0.60 16.19
N ASP A 69 43.46 0.56 17.33
CA ASP A 69 43.92 0.06 18.63
C ASP A 69 43.75 -1.46 18.80
N ASP A 70 43.43 -2.18 17.71
CA ASP A 70 43.19 -3.64 17.67
C ASP A 70 42.02 -4.13 18.56
N VAL A 71 41.05 -3.25 18.81
CA VAL A 71 39.82 -3.58 19.53
C VAL A 71 38.69 -3.90 18.54
N SER A 72 37.75 -4.77 18.90
CA SER A 72 36.61 -5.12 18.04
C SER A 72 35.70 -3.90 17.77
N LEU A 73 35.25 -3.68 16.53
CA LEU A 73 34.25 -2.63 16.27
C LEU A 73 32.95 -2.86 17.07
N ALA A 74 32.62 -4.12 17.37
CA ALA A 74 31.44 -4.45 18.15
C ALA A 74 31.50 -3.95 19.61
N SER A 75 32.69 -3.67 20.18
CA SER A 75 32.78 -3.17 21.56
C SER A 75 32.67 -1.65 21.66
N ILE A 76 32.82 -0.93 20.54
CA ILE A 76 32.56 0.52 20.46
C ILE A 76 31.18 0.82 19.87
N ALA A 77 30.40 -0.23 19.58
CA ALA A 77 29.03 -0.13 19.07
C ALA A 77 28.02 -0.07 20.22
N ARG A 78 27.13 0.92 20.15
CA ARG A 78 26.03 1.12 21.08
C ARG A 78 24.71 1.01 20.33
N ARG A 79 23.74 0.36 20.97
CA ARG A 79 22.38 0.25 20.47
C ARG A 79 21.66 1.58 20.70
N PHE A 80 20.99 2.07 19.66
CA PHE A 80 20.07 3.20 19.74
C PHE A 80 18.65 2.70 19.45
N ALA A 81 17.72 2.95 20.37
CA ALA A 81 16.34 2.54 20.20
C ALA A 81 15.67 3.38 19.11
N ALA A 82 15.31 2.74 17.99
CA ALA A 82 14.61 3.41 16.90
C ALA A 82 13.16 3.72 17.30
N VAL A 83 12.62 4.82 16.77
CA VAL A 83 11.20 5.14 16.85
C VAL A 83 10.40 4.07 16.09
N ASP A 84 9.35 3.57 16.72
CA ASP A 84 8.50 2.54 16.12
C ASP A 84 7.31 3.16 15.40
N ALA A 85 7.17 2.91 14.10
CA ALA A 85 6.05 3.40 13.29
C ALA A 85 4.67 2.97 13.80
N ARG A 86 4.57 1.88 14.58
CA ARG A 86 3.30 1.39 15.17
C ARG A 86 2.87 2.21 16.38
N ASP A 87 3.78 2.90 17.05
CA ASP A 87 3.43 3.83 18.13
C ASP A 87 2.93 5.15 17.53
N GLY A 88 1.60 5.34 17.55
CA GLY A 88 0.95 6.53 17.00
C GLY A 88 1.40 7.83 17.64
N ARG A 89 1.74 7.81 18.94
CA ARG A 89 2.25 8.99 19.65
C ARG A 89 3.67 9.31 19.19
N ALA A 90 4.46 8.29 18.93
CA ALA A 90 5.84 8.46 18.46
C ALA A 90 5.94 8.85 16.97
N VAL A 91 4.84 8.82 16.21
CA VAL A 91 4.81 9.33 14.82
C VAL A 91 3.79 10.44 14.59
N ALA A 92 3.17 10.95 15.66
CA ALA A 92 2.35 12.14 15.61
C ALA A 92 3.20 13.35 15.17
N ALA A 93 2.54 14.36 14.59
CA ALA A 93 3.21 15.58 14.14
C ALA A 93 4.04 16.18 15.28
N THR A 94 5.33 16.40 15.02
CA THR A 94 6.25 17.07 15.95
C THR A 94 6.84 18.32 15.31
N ALA A 95 7.40 19.21 16.12
CA ALA A 95 8.15 20.36 15.61
C ALA A 95 9.46 19.98 14.90
N ASP A 96 9.92 18.73 15.05
CA ASP A 96 11.20 18.25 14.51
C ASP A 96 11.08 17.73 13.06
N VAL A 97 9.89 17.23 12.68
CA VAL A 97 9.64 16.61 11.37
C VAL A 97 8.35 17.14 10.77
N ASP A 98 8.45 17.79 9.61
CA ASP A 98 7.31 18.08 8.75
C ASP A 98 7.05 16.87 7.86
N SER A 99 5.89 16.25 8.08
CA SER A 99 5.48 15.02 7.39
C SER A 99 4.95 15.25 5.98
N THR A 100 4.88 16.50 5.51
CA THR A 100 4.43 16.82 4.15
C THR A 100 5.55 17.45 3.34
N TYR A 101 5.84 16.86 2.20
CA TYR A 101 6.77 17.39 1.20
C TYR A 101 6.07 17.49 -0.15
N ARG A 102 6.78 17.88 -1.20
CA ARG A 102 6.20 18.09 -2.54
C ARG A 102 6.87 17.21 -3.59
N ILE A 103 6.16 16.97 -4.70
CA ILE A 103 6.75 16.33 -5.89
C ILE A 103 8.02 17.06 -6.35
N GLY A 104 8.10 18.39 -6.22
CA GLY A 104 9.32 19.15 -6.50
C GLY A 104 10.52 18.77 -5.65
N ASP A 105 10.31 18.38 -4.39
CA ASP A 105 11.40 17.96 -3.51
C ASP A 105 11.97 16.61 -3.96
N GLN A 106 11.09 15.69 -4.40
CA GLN A 106 11.48 14.44 -5.04
C GLN A 106 12.27 14.69 -6.34
N LEU A 107 11.76 15.57 -7.20
CA LEU A 107 12.37 15.88 -8.51
C LEU A 107 13.72 16.60 -8.38
N TYR A 108 13.92 17.37 -7.32
CA TYR A 108 15.22 17.94 -7.02
C TYR A 108 16.27 16.83 -6.81
N VAL A 109 15.94 15.79 -6.05
CA VAL A 109 16.85 14.67 -5.77
C VAL A 109 16.96 13.73 -6.96
N GLN A 110 15.84 13.40 -7.59
CA GLN A 110 15.75 12.49 -8.73
C GLN A 110 14.87 13.10 -9.83
N PRO A 111 15.45 13.88 -10.75
CA PRO A 111 14.70 14.43 -11.87
C PRO A 111 14.08 13.32 -12.72
N ASP A 112 12.79 13.45 -13.03
CA ASP A 112 12.07 12.51 -13.89
C ASP A 112 11.00 13.26 -14.69
N ALA A 113 11.19 13.32 -16.02
CA ALA A 113 10.31 14.05 -16.92
C ALA A 113 8.87 13.51 -16.93
N ARG A 114 8.68 12.20 -16.68
CA ARG A 114 7.35 11.61 -16.67
C ARG A 114 6.62 11.94 -15.38
N LEU A 115 7.34 12.00 -14.25
CA LEU A 115 6.77 12.45 -12.99
C LEU A 115 6.35 13.93 -13.07
N GLU A 116 7.18 14.78 -13.69
CA GLU A 116 6.88 16.20 -13.96
C GLU A 116 5.66 16.41 -14.86
N GLU A 117 5.47 15.56 -15.87
CA GLU A 117 4.30 15.62 -16.75
C GLU A 117 3.01 15.24 -16.01
N CYS A 118 3.08 14.25 -15.11
CA CYS A 118 1.92 13.72 -14.42
C CYS A 118 1.47 14.58 -13.23
N PHE A 119 2.40 15.23 -12.53
CA PHE A 119 2.10 15.92 -11.28
C PHE A 119 2.68 17.33 -11.25
N PRO A 120 1.93 18.32 -10.73
CA PRO A 120 2.49 19.64 -10.52
C PRO A 120 3.58 19.60 -9.45
N ILE A 121 4.60 20.45 -9.60
CA ILE A 121 5.74 20.53 -8.67
C ILE A 121 5.32 20.78 -7.20
N ASN A 122 4.16 21.41 -6.99
CA ASN A 122 3.62 21.74 -5.67
C ASN A 122 2.66 20.67 -5.12
N GLU A 123 2.46 19.55 -5.82
CA GLU A 123 1.61 18.45 -5.34
C GLU A 123 2.13 17.93 -4.00
N PRO A 124 1.32 17.97 -2.93
CA PRO A 124 1.75 17.54 -1.60
C PRO A 124 1.79 16.02 -1.50
N ILE A 125 2.86 15.50 -0.91
CA ILE A 125 3.03 14.10 -0.57
C ILE A 125 3.14 13.99 0.96
N LYS A 126 2.25 13.18 1.54
CA LYS A 126 2.25 12.86 2.97
C LYS A 126 3.15 11.65 3.21
N MET A 127 4.14 11.82 4.09
CA MET A 127 5.02 10.74 4.51
C MET A 127 4.24 9.59 5.14
N THR A 128 4.74 8.38 4.96
CA THR A 128 4.25 7.22 5.70
C THR A 128 4.67 7.31 7.18
N ARG A 129 3.95 6.61 8.07
CA ARG A 129 4.36 6.50 9.48
C ARG A 129 5.78 5.95 9.62
N GLN A 130 6.19 5.07 8.71
CA GLN A 130 7.54 4.51 8.65
C GLN A 130 8.59 5.58 8.32
N GLU A 131 8.35 6.41 7.31
CA GLU A 131 9.26 7.50 6.97
C GLU A 131 9.40 8.51 8.11
N ILE A 132 8.29 8.84 8.81
CA ILE A 132 8.31 9.72 9.99
C ILE A 132 9.15 9.08 11.10
N ALA A 133 8.93 7.80 11.39
CA ALA A 133 9.69 7.07 12.40
C ALA A 133 11.19 7.01 12.09
N VAL A 134 11.56 6.80 10.82
CA VAL A 134 12.97 6.83 10.38
C VAL A 134 13.55 8.23 10.58
N ALA A 135 12.89 9.28 10.09
CA ALA A 135 13.35 10.66 10.23
C ALA A 135 13.55 11.04 11.71
N ARG A 136 12.58 10.73 12.57
CA ARG A 136 12.69 10.96 14.02
C ARG A 136 13.83 10.18 14.66
N SER A 137 14.04 8.92 14.27
CA SER A 137 15.16 8.12 14.78
C SER A 137 16.51 8.77 14.47
N HIS A 138 16.68 9.30 13.25
CA HIS A 138 17.89 10.03 12.89
C HIS A 138 18.03 11.37 13.63
N VAL A 139 16.94 12.12 13.81
CA VAL A 139 16.96 13.35 14.61
C VAL A 139 17.43 13.08 16.05
N GLU A 140 16.91 12.03 16.70
CA GLU A 140 17.34 11.69 18.06
C GLU A 140 18.79 11.18 18.11
N VAL A 141 19.27 10.51 17.05
CA VAL A 141 20.69 10.19 16.89
C VAL A 141 21.53 11.47 16.77
N TRP A 142 21.09 12.47 16.00
CA TRP A 142 21.81 13.74 15.88
C TRP A 142 21.85 14.49 17.20
N LYS A 143 20.75 14.54 17.96
CA LYS A 143 20.71 15.10 19.33
C LYS A 143 21.74 14.41 20.24
N THR A 144 21.80 13.08 20.17
CA THR A 144 22.75 12.27 20.94
C THR A 144 24.21 12.57 20.57
N ILE A 145 24.51 12.71 19.28
CA ILE A 145 25.87 13.03 18.81
C ILE A 145 26.25 14.47 19.18
N ALA A 146 25.35 15.44 18.98
CA ALA A 146 25.59 16.84 19.27
C ALA A 146 25.89 17.10 20.76
N CYS A 147 25.20 16.40 21.66
CA CYS A 147 25.40 16.47 23.12
C CYS A 147 26.50 15.51 23.64
N GLY A 148 27.06 14.67 22.76
CA GLY A 148 28.03 13.64 23.12
C GLY A 148 29.47 14.14 23.27
N ALA A 149 30.32 13.27 23.83
CA ALA A 149 31.75 13.51 23.98
C ALA A 149 32.57 13.09 22.73
N ASP A 150 32.02 12.21 21.89
CA ASP A 150 32.70 11.68 20.71
C ASP A 150 32.70 12.72 19.58
N ASN A 151 33.86 12.96 18.97
CA ASN A 151 33.98 13.94 17.89
C ASN A 151 33.41 13.42 16.57
N TYR A 152 33.60 12.13 16.29
CA TYR A 152 33.12 11.45 15.09
C TYR A 152 32.44 10.13 15.45
N VAL A 153 31.22 9.95 14.96
CA VAL A 153 30.39 8.78 15.23
C VAL A 153 29.94 8.17 13.92
N LEU A 154 30.11 6.85 13.75
CA LEU A 154 29.49 6.12 12.66
C LEU A 154 28.05 5.77 13.05
N VAL A 155 27.07 6.22 12.27
CA VAL A 155 25.67 5.82 12.40
C VAL A 155 25.40 4.69 11.41
N LEU A 156 24.75 3.62 11.87
CA LEU A 156 24.34 2.46 11.08
C LEU A 156 22.86 2.12 11.33
N GLU A 157 22.19 1.65 10.29
CA GLU A 157 20.94 0.90 10.42
C GLU A 157 21.21 -0.57 10.80
N ASP A 158 20.19 -1.30 11.25
CA ASP A 158 20.31 -2.66 11.77
C ASP A 158 20.30 -3.77 10.70
N ASP A 159 20.07 -3.41 9.44
CA ASP A 159 19.91 -4.29 8.29
C ASP A 159 21.02 -4.10 7.24
N VAL A 160 22.22 -3.73 7.69
CA VAL A 160 23.39 -3.51 6.84
C VAL A 160 24.38 -4.68 6.80
N TRP A 161 25.26 -4.69 5.81
CA TRP A 161 26.45 -5.54 5.72
C TRP A 161 27.61 -4.85 4.99
N PHE A 162 28.84 -5.32 5.19
CA PHE A 162 30.05 -4.70 4.64
C PHE A 162 30.57 -5.48 3.42
N LYS A 163 30.84 -4.77 2.32
CA LYS A 163 31.45 -5.34 1.11
C LYS A 163 32.84 -5.89 1.37
N THR A 164 33.26 -6.84 0.54
CA THR A 164 34.67 -7.23 0.47
C THR A 164 35.52 -5.99 0.15
N GLY A 165 36.61 -5.78 0.90
CA GLY A 165 37.46 -4.59 0.76
C GLY A 165 36.99 -3.35 1.54
N ALA A 166 35.84 -3.41 2.24
CA ALA A 166 35.31 -2.27 3.00
C ALA A 166 36.31 -1.70 4.02
N ALA A 167 37.08 -2.54 4.71
CA ALA A 167 38.08 -2.09 5.69
C ALA A 167 39.14 -1.16 5.08
N ALA A 168 39.66 -1.52 3.91
CA ALA A 168 40.65 -0.74 3.19
C ALA A 168 40.05 0.55 2.62
N ALA A 169 38.86 0.45 2.02
CA ALA A 169 38.16 1.57 1.44
C ALA A 169 37.77 2.63 2.49
N ILE A 170 37.22 2.21 3.64
CA ILE A 170 36.90 3.12 4.76
C ILE A 170 38.17 3.77 5.30
N SER A 171 39.24 3.00 5.51
CA SER A 171 40.52 3.53 5.99
C SER A 171 41.13 4.56 5.04
N CYS A 172 41.10 4.28 3.73
CA CYS A 172 41.62 5.18 2.71
C CYS A 172 40.77 6.46 2.59
N GLY A 173 39.45 6.29 2.49
CA GLY A 173 38.51 7.40 2.38
C GLY A 173 38.50 8.31 3.61
N TRP A 174 38.55 7.75 4.82
CA TRP A 174 38.63 8.55 6.06
C TRP A 174 39.91 9.40 6.09
N ARG A 175 41.06 8.81 5.78
CA ARG A 175 42.33 9.53 5.71
C ARG A 175 42.27 10.67 4.69
N ALA A 176 41.72 10.39 3.50
CA ALA A 176 41.56 11.39 2.46
C ALA A 176 40.59 12.53 2.86
N ALA A 177 39.55 12.22 3.64
CA ALA A 177 38.58 13.19 4.14
C ALA A 177 39.20 14.10 5.22
N ILE A 178 39.87 13.51 6.22
CA ILE A 178 40.58 14.27 7.27
C ILE A 178 41.64 15.19 6.68
N GLN A 179 42.45 14.70 5.74
CA GLN A 179 43.49 15.50 5.10
C GLN A 179 42.91 16.69 4.34
N ARG A 180 41.75 16.53 3.69
CA ARG A 180 41.10 17.60 2.90
C ARG A 180 40.41 18.63 3.80
N CYS A 181 39.78 18.19 4.88
CA CYS A 181 39.03 19.05 5.78
C CYS A 181 39.86 19.53 6.99
N CYS A 182 41.18 19.38 6.99
CA CYS A 182 42.02 19.71 8.14
C CYS A 182 41.92 21.19 8.54
N ALA A 183 41.79 22.10 7.55
CA ALA A 183 41.63 23.53 7.78
C ALA A 183 40.22 23.90 8.31
N GLU A 184 39.25 22.99 8.16
CA GLU A 184 37.85 23.17 8.55
C GLU A 184 37.49 22.44 9.86
N GLY A 185 38.49 21.88 10.57
CA GLY A 185 38.26 21.09 11.78
C GLY A 185 37.87 19.63 11.53
N GLY A 186 37.89 19.19 10.26
CA GLY A 186 37.59 17.84 9.80
C GLY A 186 36.23 17.70 9.11
N PRO A 187 35.89 16.50 8.58
CA PRO A 187 34.70 16.32 7.76
C PRO A 187 33.44 16.32 8.63
N ARG A 188 32.44 17.13 8.27
CA ARG A 188 31.18 17.17 9.04
C ARG A 188 30.28 15.96 8.81
N LEU A 189 30.26 15.45 7.57
CA LEU A 189 29.47 14.31 7.12
C LEU A 189 30.23 13.52 6.05
N LEU A 190 30.33 12.19 6.23
CA LEU A 190 30.89 11.27 5.23
C LEU A 190 29.97 10.07 5.00
N TYR A 191 29.44 9.92 3.79
CA TYR A 191 28.63 8.77 3.38
C TYR A 191 29.47 7.53 3.10
N LEU A 192 29.04 6.39 3.66
CA LEU A 192 29.62 5.06 3.42
C LEU A 192 28.63 4.10 2.73
N SER A 193 27.34 4.41 2.81
CA SER A 193 26.21 3.73 2.19
C SER A 193 25.35 4.74 1.45
N TYR A 194 25.09 4.52 0.17
CA TYR A 194 24.15 5.30 -0.63
C TYR A 194 23.76 4.49 -1.88
N GLU A 195 22.63 4.84 -2.48
CA GLU A 195 22.30 4.51 -3.86
C GLU A 195 22.21 5.78 -4.71
N ASP A 196 22.60 5.64 -5.97
CA ASP A 196 22.43 6.68 -6.98
C ASP A 196 20.95 6.74 -7.37
N ALA A 197 20.36 7.92 -7.30
CA ALA A 197 18.98 8.19 -7.67
C ALA A 197 18.68 7.93 -9.14
N GLY A 198 18.53 6.66 -9.52
CA GLY A 198 18.22 6.28 -10.90
C GLY A 198 19.31 6.66 -11.91
N GLY A 199 20.55 6.92 -11.46
CA GLY A 199 21.65 7.38 -12.32
C GLY A 199 21.67 8.89 -12.53
N THR A 200 20.90 9.66 -11.78
CA THR A 200 20.82 11.13 -11.90
C THR A 200 21.62 11.87 -10.83
N ALA A 201 22.42 11.17 -10.02
CA ALA A 201 23.24 11.81 -8.99
C ALA A 201 24.23 12.82 -9.59
N GLU A 202 24.23 14.03 -9.05
CA GLU A 202 25.16 15.08 -9.43
C GLU A 202 26.26 15.16 -8.37
N ARG A 203 27.51 15.09 -8.82
CA ARG A 203 28.67 15.03 -7.93
C ARG A 203 29.93 15.63 -8.54
N VAL A 204 30.86 15.99 -7.67
CA VAL A 204 32.22 16.44 -8.05
C VAL A 204 33.23 15.45 -7.49
N ASP A 205 33.88 14.68 -8.35
CA ASP A 205 34.92 13.73 -7.96
C ASP A 205 36.15 14.47 -7.43
N LEU A 206 36.65 14.07 -6.25
CA LEU A 206 37.76 14.74 -5.56
C LEU A 206 39.05 13.91 -5.62
N CYS A 207 38.93 12.58 -5.63
CA CYS A 207 39.97 11.59 -5.89
C CYS A 207 39.34 10.20 -6.07
N ASP A 208 40.17 9.19 -6.31
CA ASP A 208 39.74 7.78 -6.45
C ASP A 208 38.94 7.24 -5.26
N ALA A 209 39.08 7.87 -4.09
CA ALA A 209 38.41 7.43 -2.86
C ALA A 209 37.19 8.26 -2.49
N LEU A 210 37.05 9.50 -2.97
CA LEU A 210 36.04 10.46 -2.50
C LEU A 210 35.45 11.32 -3.61
N PHE A 211 34.18 11.66 -3.45
CA PHE A 211 33.52 12.74 -4.17
C PHE A 211 32.72 13.64 -3.22
N ARG A 212 32.33 14.82 -3.72
CA ARG A 212 31.39 15.73 -3.08
C ARG A 212 30.02 15.59 -3.76
N PRO A 213 28.98 15.09 -3.06
CA PRO A 213 27.65 15.06 -3.62
C PRO A 213 27.07 16.49 -3.73
N VAL A 214 26.41 16.77 -4.84
CA VAL A 214 25.57 17.96 -5.02
C VAL A 214 24.12 17.59 -4.68
N ARG A 215 23.62 16.48 -5.26
CA ARG A 215 22.29 15.88 -5.00
C ARG A 215 22.19 14.47 -5.61
N GLY A 216 21.11 13.77 -5.33
CA GLY A 216 20.78 12.45 -5.89
C GLY A 216 21.39 11.26 -5.16
N LEU A 217 21.69 11.39 -3.86
CA LEU A 217 22.01 10.24 -3.02
C LEU A 217 20.78 9.82 -2.23
N TRP A 218 20.33 8.57 -2.45
CA TRP A 218 19.35 7.88 -1.60
C TRP A 218 20.06 6.99 -0.58
N PHE A 219 19.30 6.57 0.43
CA PHE A 219 19.68 5.64 1.50
C PHE A 219 20.66 6.22 2.52
N LEU A 220 20.22 6.24 3.77
CA LEU A 220 20.97 6.78 4.91
C LEU A 220 21.44 5.67 5.88
N SER A 221 21.71 4.47 5.38
CA SER A 221 21.98 3.29 6.22
C SER A 221 23.36 3.25 6.87
N GLY A 222 24.29 4.12 6.44
CA GLY A 222 25.66 4.13 6.95
C GLY A 222 26.42 5.41 6.62
N TYR A 223 26.66 6.25 7.63
CA TYR A 223 27.35 7.52 7.49
C TYR A 223 28.12 7.90 8.76
N ILE A 224 29.23 8.61 8.60
CA ILE A 224 29.99 9.19 9.70
C ILE A 224 29.57 10.62 9.88
N LEU A 225 29.22 11.00 11.10
CA LEU A 225 28.79 12.34 11.47
C LEU A 225 29.68 12.88 12.58
N SER A 226 30.14 14.12 12.39
CA SER A 226 30.84 14.84 13.45
C SER A 226 29.86 15.49 14.43
N ARG A 227 30.32 15.84 15.63
CA ARG A 227 29.53 16.64 16.59
C ARG A 227 29.05 17.97 16.01
N GLU A 228 29.91 18.66 15.25
CA GLU A 228 29.55 19.92 14.58
C GLU A 228 28.54 19.70 13.46
N GLY A 229 28.70 18.64 12.67
CA GLY A 229 27.76 18.23 11.63
C GLY A 229 26.38 17.91 12.20
N ALA A 230 26.32 17.19 13.32
CA ALA A 230 25.07 16.93 14.04
C ALA A 230 24.40 18.23 14.51
N ALA A 231 25.17 19.17 15.09
CA ALA A 231 24.64 20.46 15.50
C ALA A 231 24.15 21.31 14.31
N ALA A 232 24.80 21.22 13.14
CA ALA A 232 24.35 21.89 11.92
C ALA A 232 23.02 21.32 11.41
N LEU A 233 22.88 19.99 11.37
CA LEU A 233 21.62 19.33 11.01
C LEU A 233 20.47 19.75 11.94
N LEU A 234 20.71 19.82 13.25
CA LEU A 234 19.70 20.25 14.22
C LEU A 234 19.30 21.71 14.07
N ARG A 235 20.23 22.61 13.67
CA ARG A 235 19.90 24.01 13.38
C ARG A 235 19.09 24.17 12.09
N ALA A 236 19.24 23.25 11.15
CA ALA A 236 18.53 23.28 9.87
C ALA A 236 17.11 22.70 9.93
N MET A 237 16.71 22.13 11.08
CA MET A 237 15.37 21.57 11.30
C MET A 237 14.24 22.60 11.08
N PRO A 238 13.02 22.15 10.73
CA PRO A 238 12.55 20.76 10.70
C PRO A 238 13.09 19.93 9.52
N VAL A 239 13.13 18.60 9.69
CA VAL A 239 13.29 17.67 8.57
C VAL A 239 11.98 17.67 7.77
N ILE A 240 12.04 17.98 6.48
CA ILE A 240 10.87 18.06 5.59
C ILE A 240 10.90 16.87 4.64
N GLY A 241 9.92 15.97 4.74
CA GLY A 241 9.88 14.75 3.93
C GLY A 241 10.84 13.65 4.43
N PRO A 242 11.07 12.59 3.61
CA PRO A 242 12.03 11.55 3.91
C PRO A 242 13.43 12.11 4.24
N VAL A 243 14.06 11.57 5.28
CA VAL A 243 15.30 12.14 5.85
C VAL A 243 16.49 12.12 4.88
N ASP A 244 16.58 11.09 4.05
CA ASP A 244 17.60 10.97 3.01
C ASP A 244 17.37 11.98 1.88
N MET A 245 16.11 12.16 1.44
CA MET A 245 15.73 13.24 0.52
C MET A 245 16.12 14.62 1.08
N TRP A 246 15.72 14.92 2.33
CA TRP A 246 16.01 16.20 2.98
C TRP A 246 17.51 16.48 3.11
N LEU A 247 18.33 15.46 3.38
CA LEU A 247 19.79 15.59 3.48
C LEU A 247 20.45 16.10 2.18
N ASN A 248 19.87 15.83 1.01
CA ASN A 248 20.39 16.34 -0.26
C ASN A 248 20.40 17.88 -0.31
N TYR A 249 19.49 18.55 0.40
CA TYR A 249 19.48 20.01 0.54
C TYR A 249 20.53 20.53 1.51
N ARG A 250 21.16 19.66 2.30
CA ARG A 250 22.15 19.99 3.33
C ARG A 250 23.59 19.69 2.91
N PHE A 251 23.81 19.04 1.76
CA PHE A 251 25.15 18.66 1.32
C PHE A 251 26.11 19.85 1.18
N GLY A 252 25.64 20.96 0.62
CA GLY A 252 26.44 22.19 0.49
C GLY A 252 26.85 22.77 1.85
N GLU A 253 25.88 22.93 2.76
CA GLU A 253 26.07 23.49 4.11
C GLU A 253 27.01 22.63 4.97
N LEU A 254 26.86 21.30 4.90
CA LEU A 254 27.67 20.35 5.64
C LEU A 254 29.05 20.14 5.01
N GLY A 255 29.26 20.61 3.79
CA GLY A 255 30.43 20.24 3.00
C GLY A 255 30.56 18.72 2.87
N ALA A 256 29.44 18.03 2.61
CA ALA A 256 29.35 16.58 2.67
C ALA A 256 30.35 15.89 1.72
N LEU A 257 30.83 14.73 2.15
CA LEU A 257 31.68 13.84 1.37
C LEU A 257 31.02 12.46 1.25
N ALA A 258 31.39 11.71 0.22
CA ALA A 258 30.99 10.33 0.06
C ALA A 258 32.16 9.51 -0.50
N LEU A 259 32.24 8.22 -0.13
CA LEU A 259 33.18 7.31 -0.78
C LEU A 259 32.81 7.12 -2.26
N SER A 260 33.80 7.05 -3.16
CA SER A 260 33.57 6.84 -4.61
C SER A 260 32.87 5.51 -4.96
N SER A 261 32.72 4.60 -3.99
CA SER A 261 31.83 3.46 -4.10
C SER A 261 31.26 3.12 -2.73
N PRO A 262 29.97 2.76 -2.62
CA PRO A 262 29.36 2.43 -1.35
C PRO A 262 29.92 1.09 -0.84
N VAL A 263 30.33 1.05 0.43
CA VAL A 263 31.01 -0.10 1.05
C VAL A 263 30.15 -0.77 2.12
N ILE A 264 29.13 -0.07 2.59
CA ILE A 264 28.06 -0.57 3.43
C ILE A 264 26.82 -0.64 2.54
N LEU A 265 26.11 -1.76 2.57
CA LEU A 265 24.90 -1.99 1.79
C LEU A 265 23.79 -2.53 2.69
N GLN A 266 22.55 -2.24 2.32
CA GLN A 266 21.39 -2.90 2.91
C GLN A 266 21.31 -4.37 2.49
N ARG A 267 20.72 -5.17 3.35
CA ARG A 267 20.50 -6.60 3.13
C ARG A 267 19.26 -6.84 2.28
N GLN A 268 19.37 -7.77 1.33
CA GLN A 268 18.26 -8.15 0.43
C GLN A 268 17.51 -9.41 0.89
N ASP A 269 17.93 -10.03 2.01
CA ASP A 269 17.36 -11.28 2.52
C ASP A 269 16.37 -11.09 3.68
N SER A 270 16.01 -9.84 3.96
CA SER A 270 15.01 -9.46 4.96
C SER A 270 14.00 -8.54 4.29
N GLY A 271 12.70 -8.80 4.46
CA GLY A 271 11.68 -7.84 4.05
C GLY A 271 11.90 -6.52 4.79
N SER A 272 11.88 -5.42 4.06
CA SER A 272 11.80 -4.09 4.66
C SER A 272 10.34 -3.84 5.05
N ASP A 273 10.10 -3.41 6.29
CA ASP A 273 8.78 -2.97 6.73
C ASP A 273 8.51 -1.51 6.29
N ASN A 274 9.49 -0.87 5.63
CA ASN A 274 9.40 0.53 5.19
C ASN A 274 8.51 0.64 3.96
N SER A 275 7.60 1.61 4.00
CA SER A 275 6.78 2.03 2.87
C SER A 275 7.20 3.44 2.47
N TYR A 276 7.45 3.66 1.19
CA TYR A 276 7.87 4.96 0.67
C TYR A 276 6.67 5.71 0.08
N SER A 277 6.43 6.92 0.56
CA SER A 277 5.26 7.73 0.18
C SER A 277 5.25 8.16 -1.29
N VAL A 278 6.41 8.16 -1.95
CA VAL A 278 6.53 8.51 -3.37
C VAL A 278 6.12 7.38 -4.32
N LEU A 279 6.12 6.11 -3.87
CA LEU A 279 5.89 4.96 -4.74
C LEU A 279 4.53 4.99 -5.46
N PRO A 280 3.40 5.38 -4.83
CA PRO A 280 2.12 5.54 -5.54
C PRO A 280 2.20 6.54 -6.69
N TYR A 281 2.95 7.64 -6.54
CA TYR A 281 3.14 8.64 -7.59
C TYR A 281 4.00 8.11 -8.74
N LEU A 282 5.09 7.42 -8.43
CA LEU A 282 5.94 6.77 -9.44
C LEU A 282 5.17 5.68 -10.20
N ALA A 283 4.31 4.94 -9.51
CA ALA A 283 3.44 3.91 -10.11
C ALA A 283 2.38 4.55 -11.02
N ARG A 284 1.74 5.63 -10.56
CA ARG A 284 0.80 6.43 -11.34
C ARG A 284 1.45 7.14 -12.54
N ALA A 285 2.73 7.50 -12.44
CA ALA A 285 3.50 7.99 -13.57
C ALA A 285 3.90 6.87 -14.55
N GLY A 286 3.80 5.60 -14.13
CA GLY A 286 4.21 4.44 -14.93
C GLY A 286 5.72 4.18 -14.93
N ILE A 287 6.46 4.82 -14.01
CA ILE A 287 7.92 4.71 -13.87
C ILE A 287 8.29 3.40 -13.18
N VAL A 288 7.55 3.04 -12.12
CA VAL A 288 7.71 1.77 -11.41
C VAL A 288 6.47 0.92 -11.56
N ASP A 289 6.68 -0.39 -11.57
CA ASP A 289 5.60 -1.38 -11.52
C ASP A 289 5.59 -1.99 -10.12
N ALA A 290 5.40 -1.12 -9.14
CA ALA A 290 5.27 -1.45 -7.72
C ALA A 290 3.79 -1.70 -7.44
N GLY A 291 3.46 -2.88 -6.91
CA GLY A 291 2.20 -3.05 -6.19
C GLY A 291 2.22 -2.10 -5.00
N SER A 292 1.14 -1.35 -4.80
CA SER A 292 0.99 -0.51 -3.64
C SER A 292 0.92 -1.41 -2.39
N GLY A 293 1.65 -1.07 -1.32
CA GLY A 293 1.46 -1.54 0.06
C GLY A 293 1.74 -3.01 0.45
N PRO A 294 1.78 -3.27 1.78
CA PRO A 294 1.95 -4.61 2.33
C PRO A 294 0.74 -5.52 2.04
N MET A 295 1.00 -6.79 1.75
CA MET A 295 -0.05 -7.83 1.60
C MET A 295 -0.78 -8.10 2.91
N ALA A 296 -1.95 -8.75 2.83
CA ALA A 296 -2.73 -9.12 4.00
C ALA A 296 -1.89 -9.97 4.98
N PRO A 297 -2.09 -9.82 6.31
CA PRO A 297 -1.38 -10.65 7.29
C PRO A 297 -1.60 -12.14 6.99
N GLU A 298 -0.51 -12.92 6.92
CA GLU A 298 -0.61 -14.37 6.77
C GLU A 298 -1.36 -14.96 7.97
N ARG A 299 -2.43 -15.71 7.69
CA ARG A 299 -3.26 -16.34 8.72
C ARG A 299 -2.70 -17.70 9.12
N ALA A 300 -2.38 -17.83 10.40
CA ALA A 300 -2.06 -19.12 11.00
C ALA A 300 -3.35 -19.85 11.43
N GLY A 301 -4.10 -20.38 10.46
CA GLY A 301 -5.29 -21.22 10.68
C GLY A 301 -6.63 -20.49 10.68
N ALA A 302 -7.72 -21.26 10.69
CA ALA A 302 -9.09 -20.76 10.74
C ALA A 302 -9.50 -20.53 12.21
N LEU A 303 -9.65 -19.28 12.61
CA LEU A 303 -10.16 -18.90 13.93
C LEU A 303 -11.51 -18.21 13.78
N SER A 304 -12.51 -18.70 14.53
CA SER A 304 -13.85 -18.10 14.59
C SER A 304 -13.92 -17.07 15.71
N VAL A 305 -14.47 -15.89 15.43
CA VAL A 305 -14.57 -14.79 16.40
C VAL A 305 -16.02 -14.48 16.71
N LEU A 306 -16.34 -14.44 18.00
CA LEU A 306 -17.58 -13.86 18.51
C LEU A 306 -17.26 -12.54 19.20
N ALA A 307 -17.98 -11.49 18.81
CA ALA A 307 -17.74 -10.15 19.28
C ALA A 307 -19.04 -9.48 19.79
N TRP A 308 -18.94 -8.68 20.85
CA TRP A 308 -20.03 -7.86 21.37
C TRP A 308 -19.61 -6.41 21.52
N THR A 309 -20.46 -5.51 21.04
CA THR A 309 -20.22 -4.07 21.03
C THR A 309 -21.20 -3.33 21.95
N THR A 310 -20.90 -2.06 22.17
CA THR A 310 -21.79 -1.06 22.78
C THR A 310 -22.92 -0.62 21.85
N ARG A 311 -22.91 -1.05 20.57
CA ARG A 311 -23.85 -0.64 19.52
C ARG A 311 -23.92 0.88 19.35
N GLY A 312 -22.75 1.53 19.33
CA GLY A 312 -22.62 2.95 19.03
C GLY A 312 -23.04 3.32 17.60
N GLU A 313 -22.93 4.60 17.26
CA GLU A 313 -23.30 5.14 15.94
C GLU A 313 -22.42 4.60 14.79
N HIS A 314 -21.19 4.20 15.12
CA HIS A 314 -20.19 3.69 14.18
C HIS A 314 -19.77 2.26 14.53
N GLU A 315 -19.12 1.59 13.57
CA GLU A 315 -18.73 0.18 13.66
C GLU A 315 -17.21 -0.04 13.61
N PRO A 316 -16.44 0.56 14.54
CA PRO A 316 -14.97 0.49 14.54
C PRO A 316 -14.47 -0.94 14.67
N LEU A 317 -15.09 -1.75 15.55
CA LEU A 317 -14.66 -3.13 15.75
C LEU A 317 -14.88 -4.01 14.51
N ALA A 318 -16.04 -3.89 13.85
CA ALA A 318 -16.33 -4.66 12.65
C ALA A 318 -15.36 -4.30 11.53
N MET A 319 -15.07 -3.00 11.37
CA MET A 319 -14.06 -2.52 10.44
C MET A 319 -12.66 -3.05 10.79
N ALA A 320 -12.24 -3.00 12.06
CA ALA A 320 -10.94 -3.46 12.51
C ALA A 320 -10.73 -4.96 12.23
N LEU A 321 -11.74 -5.79 12.50
CA LEU A 321 -11.69 -7.21 12.17
C LEU A 321 -11.59 -7.43 10.65
N SER A 322 -12.33 -6.65 9.85
CA SER A 322 -12.21 -6.69 8.39
C SER A 322 -10.82 -6.26 7.90
N MET A 323 -10.21 -5.22 8.50
CA MET A 323 -8.83 -4.79 8.22
C MET A 323 -7.79 -5.88 8.53
N LEU A 324 -8.06 -6.76 9.51
CA LEU A 324 -7.26 -7.96 9.81
C LEU A 324 -7.58 -9.15 8.86
N GLY A 325 -8.35 -8.88 7.80
CA GLY A 325 -8.75 -9.82 6.77
C GLY A 325 -9.99 -10.65 7.11
N LEU A 326 -10.72 -10.41 8.21
CA LEU A 326 -11.84 -11.28 8.59
C LEU A 326 -13.07 -10.97 7.74
N ARG A 327 -13.80 -12.01 7.36
CA ARG A 327 -15.18 -11.90 6.86
C ARG A 327 -16.07 -11.64 8.07
N VAL A 328 -16.71 -10.46 8.11
CA VAL A 328 -17.45 -10.00 9.28
C VAL A 328 -18.93 -9.92 8.96
N ARG A 329 -19.77 -10.46 9.83
CA ARG A 329 -21.22 -10.24 9.83
C ARG A 329 -21.64 -9.54 11.12
N VAL A 330 -22.33 -8.41 10.99
CA VAL A 330 -22.92 -7.67 12.11
C VAL A 330 -24.43 -7.91 12.15
N PHE A 331 -24.95 -8.09 13.36
CA PHE A 331 -26.38 -8.26 13.66
C PHE A 331 -26.95 -7.01 14.33
N ASP A 332 -28.20 -6.68 14.02
CA ASP A 332 -28.91 -5.53 14.57
C ASP A 332 -29.66 -5.85 15.88
N GLY A 333 -29.80 -7.14 16.19
CA GLY A 333 -30.42 -7.68 17.40
C GLY A 333 -31.94 -7.77 17.33
N ASP A 334 -32.52 -7.50 16.16
CA ASP A 334 -33.91 -7.76 15.81
C ASP A 334 -34.09 -9.10 15.08
N GLU A 335 -32.99 -9.79 14.76
CA GLU A 335 -33.00 -11.10 14.13
C GLU A 335 -33.31 -12.25 15.11
N ASP A 336 -33.78 -13.38 14.57
CA ASP A 336 -34.08 -14.59 15.32
C ASP A 336 -32.86 -15.16 16.04
N ALA A 337 -33.10 -15.78 17.20
CA ALA A 337 -32.05 -16.38 18.00
C ALA A 337 -31.39 -17.57 17.28
N ILE A 338 -30.07 -17.51 17.14
CA ILE A 338 -29.25 -18.46 16.40
C ILE A 338 -28.96 -19.69 17.26
N ARG A 339 -29.34 -20.87 16.75
CA ARG A 339 -29.09 -22.16 17.39
C ARG A 339 -27.69 -22.69 17.06
N PRO A 340 -27.17 -23.68 17.80
CA PRO A 340 -25.81 -24.20 17.57
C PRO A 340 -25.51 -24.66 16.14
N GLN A 341 -26.49 -25.24 15.44
CA GLN A 341 -26.32 -25.76 14.07
C GLN A 341 -26.21 -24.62 13.06
N ASP A 342 -27.14 -23.68 13.12
CA ASP A 342 -27.17 -22.49 12.25
C ASP A 342 -25.88 -21.66 12.44
N LEU A 343 -25.32 -21.64 13.66
CA LEU A 343 -24.07 -20.96 13.97
C LEU A 343 -22.85 -21.56 13.28
N LEU A 344 -22.79 -22.90 13.12
CA LEU A 344 -21.70 -23.55 12.40
C LEU A 344 -21.72 -23.19 10.92
N GLU A 345 -22.91 -23.17 10.31
CA GLU A 345 -23.10 -22.76 8.91
C GLU A 345 -22.67 -21.30 8.70
N LEU A 346 -22.98 -20.42 9.65
CA LEU A 346 -22.51 -19.04 9.63
C LEU A 346 -20.98 -18.94 9.66
N PHE A 347 -20.30 -19.76 10.45
CA PHE A 347 -18.84 -19.78 10.53
C PHE A 347 -18.15 -20.39 9.30
N GLU A 348 -18.86 -21.13 8.46
CA GLU A 348 -18.34 -21.48 7.14
C GLU A 348 -18.19 -20.23 6.26
N MET A 349 -19.19 -19.34 6.31
CA MET A 349 -19.26 -18.14 5.47
C MET A 349 -18.50 -16.93 6.05
N PHE A 350 -18.50 -16.75 7.36
CA PHE A 350 -17.94 -15.61 8.05
C PHE A 350 -16.92 -16.03 9.11
N ASP A 351 -15.83 -15.29 9.26
CA ASP A 351 -14.82 -15.57 10.28
C ASP A 351 -15.20 -14.92 11.61
N ALA A 352 -15.96 -13.82 11.58
CA ALA A 352 -16.37 -13.07 12.76
C ALA A 352 -17.87 -12.73 12.73
N LEU A 353 -18.54 -12.96 13.86
CA LEU A 353 -19.92 -12.57 14.08
C LEU A 353 -19.97 -11.54 15.21
N VAL A 354 -20.55 -10.38 14.92
CA VAL A 354 -20.62 -9.23 15.83
C VAL A 354 -22.07 -9.01 16.26
N ASP A 355 -22.30 -8.99 17.57
CA ASP A 355 -23.61 -8.80 18.20
C ASP A 355 -24.65 -9.89 17.87
N ALA A 356 -24.19 -11.10 17.52
CA ALA A 356 -25.03 -12.23 17.15
C ALA A 356 -26.03 -12.61 18.27
N PRO A 357 -27.34 -12.75 17.99
CA PRO A 357 -28.33 -13.15 18.97
C PRO A 357 -28.27 -14.66 19.21
N LEU A 358 -27.37 -15.13 20.07
CA LEU A 358 -27.14 -16.56 20.32
C LEU A 358 -28.14 -17.11 21.36
N THR A 359 -28.66 -18.33 21.14
CA THR A 359 -29.37 -19.05 22.21
C THR A 359 -28.40 -19.46 23.33
N PRO A 360 -28.88 -19.70 24.57
CA PRO A 360 -28.03 -20.20 25.65
C PRO A 360 -27.24 -21.46 25.29
N GLU A 361 -27.84 -22.38 24.54
CA GLU A 361 -27.21 -23.63 24.10
C GLU A 361 -26.10 -23.37 23.09
N ALA A 362 -26.32 -22.43 22.15
CA ALA A 362 -25.29 -22.00 21.21
C ALA A 362 -24.10 -21.37 21.95
N MET A 363 -24.39 -20.60 22.99
CA MET A 363 -23.38 -19.92 23.78
C MET A 363 -22.51 -20.91 24.59
N GLU A 364 -23.12 -21.93 25.18
CA GLU A 364 -22.42 -23.01 25.88
C GLU A 364 -21.54 -23.82 24.91
N ALA A 365 -22.07 -24.19 23.74
CA ALA A 365 -21.34 -24.92 22.71
C ALA A 365 -20.07 -24.17 22.23
N MET A 366 -20.19 -22.85 22.01
CA MET A 366 -19.05 -22.04 21.58
C MET A 366 -18.02 -21.85 22.69
N THR A 367 -18.48 -21.75 23.94
CA THR A 367 -17.58 -21.70 25.10
C THR A 367 -16.78 -23.00 25.23
N ALA A 368 -17.37 -24.16 24.91
CA ALA A 368 -16.67 -25.45 24.91
C ALA A 368 -15.70 -25.63 23.72
N THR A 369 -15.93 -24.94 22.60
CA THR A 369 -15.12 -25.07 21.38
C THR A 369 -13.80 -24.32 21.48
N THR A 370 -12.66 -25.00 21.26
CA THR A 370 -11.31 -24.45 21.49
C THR A 370 -10.88 -23.38 20.49
N ASP A 371 -11.42 -23.41 19.28
CA ASP A 371 -10.99 -22.55 18.17
C ASP A 371 -11.78 -21.24 18.08
N VAL A 372 -12.81 -21.09 18.93
CA VAL A 372 -13.58 -19.84 19.05
C VAL A 372 -12.84 -18.86 19.95
N ARG A 373 -12.83 -17.59 19.57
CA ARG A 373 -12.27 -16.45 20.30
C ARG A 373 -13.38 -15.47 20.64
N PHE A 374 -13.30 -14.87 21.82
CA PHE A 374 -14.31 -13.94 22.32
C PHE A 374 -13.71 -12.55 22.45
N LEU A 375 -14.45 -11.56 21.98
CA LEU A 375 -14.04 -10.18 22.04
C LEU A 375 -15.18 -9.30 22.51
N MET A 376 -14.91 -8.38 23.43
CA MET A 376 -15.98 -7.59 24.05
C MET A 376 -15.53 -6.15 24.25
N GLU A 377 -16.36 -5.19 23.87
CA GLU A 377 -16.18 -3.83 24.34
C GLU A 377 -16.55 -3.75 25.83
N ALA A 378 -15.78 -3.00 26.62
CA ALA A 378 -15.91 -2.98 28.08
C ALA A 378 -17.31 -2.57 28.58
N LYS A 379 -18.04 -1.79 27.78
CA LYS A 379 -19.40 -1.29 28.07
C LYS A 379 -20.48 -2.04 27.26
N ALA A 380 -20.13 -3.14 26.56
CA ALA A 380 -21.07 -3.90 25.75
C ALA A 380 -22.15 -4.56 26.63
N VAL A 381 -23.41 -4.53 26.16
CA VAL A 381 -24.52 -5.16 26.86
C VAL A 381 -24.57 -6.64 26.49
N PHE A 382 -23.97 -7.49 27.33
CA PHE A 382 -24.04 -8.95 27.17
C PHE A 382 -25.35 -9.48 27.78
N ARG A 383 -26.39 -9.68 26.96
CA ARG A 383 -27.63 -10.34 27.38
C ARG A 383 -27.53 -11.84 27.12
N CYS A 384 -26.98 -12.58 28.07
CA CYS A 384 -27.21 -14.01 28.15
C CYS A 384 -27.86 -14.30 29.51
N GLU A 385 -29.11 -14.76 29.50
CA GLU A 385 -29.88 -15.06 30.73
C GLU A 385 -29.35 -16.31 31.48
N THR A 386 -28.30 -16.96 30.96
CA THR A 386 -27.61 -18.03 31.68
C THR A 386 -26.49 -17.46 32.55
N ARG A 387 -26.70 -17.63 33.87
CA ARG A 387 -25.76 -17.43 34.99
C ARG A 387 -24.30 -17.37 34.53
N GLN A 388 -23.70 -16.16 34.51
CA GLN A 388 -22.25 -15.88 34.54
C GLN A 388 -21.35 -17.10 34.23
N GLY A 389 -21.44 -17.64 33.02
CA GLY A 389 -20.40 -18.52 32.49
C GLY A 389 -19.22 -17.61 32.19
N VAL A 390 -18.22 -17.58 33.08
CA VAL A 390 -17.03 -16.77 32.88
C VAL A 390 -16.38 -17.21 31.57
N LEU A 391 -16.42 -16.36 30.55
CA LEU A 391 -15.73 -16.62 29.29
C LEU A 391 -14.26 -16.96 29.58
N PRO A 392 -13.68 -17.93 28.87
CA PRO A 392 -12.33 -18.42 29.13
C PRO A 392 -11.32 -17.26 29.01
N PRO A 393 -10.59 -16.89 30.09
CA PRO A 393 -9.70 -15.72 30.08
C PRO A 393 -8.59 -15.82 29.02
N SER A 394 -8.12 -17.03 28.72
CA SER A 394 -7.08 -17.26 27.70
C SER A 394 -7.55 -17.09 26.26
N ARG A 395 -8.86 -16.98 26.03
CA ARG A 395 -9.50 -16.82 24.71
C ARG A 395 -10.44 -15.62 24.64
N THR A 396 -10.32 -14.70 25.60
CA THR A 396 -11.17 -13.52 25.71
C THR A 396 -10.31 -12.26 25.76
N ALA A 397 -10.66 -11.26 24.97
CA ALA A 397 -10.08 -9.91 25.07
C ALA A 397 -11.19 -8.87 25.31
N ILE A 398 -10.91 -7.92 26.21
CA ILE A 398 -11.80 -6.80 26.50
C ILE A 398 -11.17 -5.53 25.93
N LEU A 399 -11.94 -4.76 25.17
CA LEU A 399 -11.52 -3.50 24.56
C LEU A 399 -12.07 -2.31 25.36
N SER A 400 -11.19 -1.41 25.76
CA SER A 400 -11.55 -0.15 26.42
C SER A 400 -11.13 1.03 25.55
N TYR A 401 -12.11 1.76 25.03
CA TYR A 401 -11.88 2.96 24.22
C TYR A 401 -11.48 4.19 25.06
N ASP A 402 -11.44 4.06 26.40
CA ASP A 402 -11.05 5.14 27.32
C ASP A 402 -9.50 5.26 27.42
N GLU A 403 -8.74 4.34 26.82
CA GLU A 403 -7.27 4.41 26.68
C GLU A 403 -6.89 4.93 25.28
N SER A 404 -5.80 5.69 25.17
CA SER A 404 -5.36 6.31 23.91
C SER A 404 -5.41 5.37 22.70
N GLU A 405 -5.79 5.90 21.54
CA GLU A 405 -5.98 5.22 20.23
C GLU A 405 -4.93 4.15 19.87
N SER A 406 -3.70 4.24 20.38
CA SER A 406 -2.62 3.28 20.17
C SER A 406 -2.80 1.91 20.87
N GLY A 407 -3.75 1.74 21.78
CA GLY A 407 -3.91 0.53 22.60
C GLY A 407 -4.89 -0.53 22.09
N LEU A 408 -5.72 -0.24 21.07
CA LEU A 408 -6.82 -1.13 20.69
C LEU A 408 -6.41 -2.29 19.77
N TRP A 409 -5.30 -2.15 19.03
CA TRP A 409 -4.79 -3.23 18.18
C TRP A 409 -4.20 -4.38 18.99
N GLU A 410 -3.49 -4.08 20.08
CA GLU A 410 -2.72 -5.07 20.84
C GLU A 410 -3.61 -6.20 21.42
N PRO A 411 -4.73 -5.94 22.11
CA PRO A 411 -5.59 -7.00 22.63
C PRO A 411 -6.16 -7.92 21.54
N ILE A 412 -6.56 -7.34 20.40
CA ILE A 412 -7.12 -8.09 19.26
C ILE A 412 -6.02 -8.94 18.62
N CYS A 413 -4.89 -8.33 18.28
CA CYS A 413 -3.79 -9.01 17.59
C CYS A 413 -3.17 -10.10 18.48
N ARG A 414 -3.06 -9.87 19.79
CA ARG A 414 -2.61 -10.87 20.76
C ARG A 414 -3.57 -12.07 20.81
N LEU A 415 -4.89 -11.81 20.84
CA LEU A 415 -5.92 -12.85 20.86
C LEU A 415 -5.92 -13.71 19.58
N LEU A 416 -5.76 -13.06 18.43
CA LEU A 416 -5.79 -13.69 17.11
C LEU A 416 -4.41 -14.19 16.64
N ARG A 417 -3.35 -13.90 17.41
CA ARG A 417 -1.94 -14.21 17.07
C ARG A 417 -1.49 -13.57 15.75
N LEU A 418 -1.93 -12.33 15.52
CA LEU A 418 -1.60 -11.54 14.35
C LEU A 418 -0.55 -10.47 14.66
N THR A 419 0.08 -9.93 13.63
CA THR A 419 0.96 -8.77 13.77
C THR A 419 0.11 -7.50 13.73
N GLU A 420 0.40 -6.57 14.63
CA GLU A 420 -0.29 -5.27 14.64
C GLU A 420 -0.05 -4.49 13.33
N PRO A 421 -1.13 -3.96 12.72
CA PRO A 421 -1.01 -3.12 11.53
C PRO A 421 -0.37 -1.77 11.87
N VAL A 422 0.18 -1.10 10.86
CA VAL A 422 0.74 0.26 11.00
C VAL A 422 -0.38 1.32 10.94
N GLN A 423 -1.54 0.96 10.40
CA GLN A 423 -2.72 1.83 10.33
C GLN A 423 -3.26 2.14 11.73
N SER A 424 -3.85 3.32 11.88
CA SER A 424 -4.61 3.66 13.09
C SER A 424 -5.78 2.71 13.27
N PHE A 425 -6.25 2.57 14.51
CA PHE A 425 -7.50 1.84 14.77
C PHE A 425 -8.65 2.60 14.09
N PRO A 426 -9.54 1.92 13.34
CA PRO A 426 -10.55 2.62 12.55
C PRO A 426 -11.62 3.24 13.44
N VAL A 427 -12.15 4.38 13.01
CA VAL A 427 -13.41 4.97 13.50
C VAL A 427 -14.58 4.11 13.04
N GLY A 428 -14.48 3.50 11.87
CA GLY A 428 -15.47 2.59 11.30
C GLY A 428 -16.61 3.31 10.58
N THR A 429 -17.44 2.54 9.88
CA THR A 429 -18.57 3.10 9.13
C THR A 429 -19.74 3.46 10.03
N PRO A 430 -20.54 4.49 9.67
CA PRO A 430 -21.85 4.70 10.27
C PRO A 430 -22.72 3.45 10.15
N ARG A 431 -23.35 3.04 11.24
CA ARG A 431 -24.20 1.84 11.31
C ARG A 431 -25.39 1.91 10.35
N SER A 432 -25.85 3.12 10.03
CA SER A 432 -26.92 3.39 9.05
C SER A 432 -26.59 2.92 7.63
N LEU A 433 -25.30 2.78 7.27
CA LEU A 433 -24.89 2.25 5.97
C LEU A 433 -25.02 0.72 5.88
N ARG A 434 -25.19 0.04 7.03
CA ARG A 434 -25.36 -1.42 7.12
C ARG A 434 -24.31 -2.23 6.33
N MET A 435 -23.08 -1.73 6.24
CA MET A 435 -22.00 -2.29 5.43
C MET A 435 -21.71 -3.79 5.71
N PHE A 436 -21.74 -4.18 6.99
CA PHE A 436 -21.44 -5.55 7.45
C PHE A 436 -22.68 -6.46 7.54
N ARG A 437 -23.80 -6.12 6.88
CA ARG A 437 -25.04 -6.93 6.89
C ARG A 437 -25.14 -7.79 5.65
N VAL A 438 -25.90 -8.88 5.78
CA VAL A 438 -26.31 -9.71 4.65
C VAL A 438 -27.61 -9.15 4.08
N GLY A 439 -27.60 -8.78 2.80
CA GLY A 439 -28.75 -8.14 2.14
C GLY A 439 -29.70 -9.09 1.41
N ARG A 440 -29.53 -10.42 1.50
CA ARG A 440 -30.40 -11.39 0.85
C ARG A 440 -31.65 -11.67 1.69
N GLU A 441 -32.82 -11.68 1.06
CA GLU A 441 -34.03 -12.25 1.65
C GLU A 441 -33.88 -13.78 1.81
N ASP A 442 -34.29 -14.32 2.95
CA ASP A 442 -34.27 -15.76 3.24
C ASP A 442 -35.13 -16.52 2.22
N GLY A 443 -34.51 -17.38 1.41
CA GLY A 443 -35.20 -18.22 0.41
C GLY A 443 -34.53 -18.33 -0.96
N ALA A 444 -33.48 -17.55 -1.25
CA ALA A 444 -32.80 -17.52 -2.55
C ALA A 444 -31.60 -18.49 -2.68
N HIS A 445 -31.53 -19.57 -1.90
CA HIS A 445 -30.50 -20.61 -2.06
C HIS A 445 -30.84 -21.54 -3.25
N ARG A 446 -30.78 -21.03 -4.49
CA ARG A 446 -30.68 -21.91 -5.67
C ARG A 446 -29.22 -22.18 -5.96
N ILE A 447 -28.71 -23.27 -5.38
CA ILE A 447 -27.41 -23.84 -5.72
C ILE A 447 -27.50 -24.36 -7.15
N THR A 448 -26.92 -23.63 -8.10
CA THR A 448 -26.59 -24.19 -9.42
C THR A 448 -25.06 -24.18 -9.51
N PRO A 449 -24.41 -25.33 -9.69
CA PRO A 449 -22.95 -25.41 -9.68
C PRO A 449 -22.36 -24.51 -10.77
N LEU A 450 -21.47 -23.60 -10.39
CA LEU A 450 -20.70 -22.79 -11.32
C LEU A 450 -19.79 -23.72 -12.15
N HIS A 451 -19.55 -23.35 -13.41
CA HIS A 451 -18.61 -24.10 -14.25
C HIS A 451 -17.19 -23.99 -13.63
N PRO A 452 -16.38 -25.07 -13.59
CA PRO A 452 -15.06 -25.05 -12.94
C PRO A 452 -14.13 -23.93 -13.40
N GLN A 453 -14.26 -23.48 -14.64
CA GLN A 453 -13.50 -22.36 -15.22
C GLN A 453 -13.91 -20.98 -14.68
N GLN A 454 -15.13 -20.81 -14.18
CA GLN A 454 -15.60 -19.58 -13.52
C GLN A 454 -15.12 -19.52 -12.06
N ILE A 455 -14.96 -20.68 -11.41
CA ILE A 455 -14.47 -20.81 -10.03
C ILE A 455 -12.99 -20.42 -9.95
N SER A 456 -12.18 -20.76 -10.95
CA SER A 456 -10.74 -20.41 -11.00
C SER A 456 -10.43 -18.92 -11.22
N LEU A 457 -11.44 -18.10 -11.51
CA LEU A 457 -11.30 -16.66 -11.76
C LEU A 457 -11.59 -15.79 -10.53
N LEU A 458 -12.17 -16.36 -9.47
CA LEU A 458 -12.50 -15.63 -8.25
C LEU A 458 -11.26 -15.45 -7.37
N ASP A 459 -11.14 -14.26 -6.80
CA ASP A 459 -10.06 -13.92 -5.88
C ASP A 459 -10.16 -14.76 -4.60
N GLU A 460 -9.01 -15.18 -4.06
CA GLU A 460 -8.91 -15.81 -2.72
C GLU A 460 -8.79 -14.76 -1.62
N SER A 461 -9.00 -13.49 -1.97
CA SER A 461 -8.90 -12.38 -1.04
C SER A 461 -9.86 -12.55 0.15
N PRO A 462 -9.43 -12.09 1.34
CA PRO A 462 -10.08 -12.45 2.59
C PRO A 462 -11.56 -12.09 2.68
N TRP A 463 -12.04 -11.13 1.89
CA TRP A 463 -13.41 -10.61 1.99
C TRP A 463 -14.34 -11.07 0.87
N VAL A 464 -13.85 -11.93 -0.02
CA VAL A 464 -14.64 -12.52 -1.08
C VAL A 464 -15.23 -13.83 -0.57
N LEU A 465 -16.56 -13.95 -0.58
CA LEU A 465 -17.23 -15.20 -0.29
C LEU A 465 -16.90 -16.23 -1.39
N SER A 466 -16.52 -17.44 -0.98
CA SER A 466 -16.15 -18.51 -1.90
C SER A 466 -17.29 -18.90 -2.84
N ALA A 467 -16.95 -19.20 -4.10
CA ALA A 467 -17.87 -19.72 -5.13
C ALA A 467 -18.68 -20.95 -4.68
N LYS A 468 -18.15 -21.73 -3.74
CA LYS A 468 -18.77 -22.95 -3.19
C LYS A 468 -20.11 -22.69 -2.50
N TYR A 469 -20.41 -21.43 -2.14
CA TYR A 469 -21.68 -21.01 -1.54
C TYR A 469 -22.78 -20.70 -2.57
N GLY A 470 -22.59 -21.09 -3.84
CA GLY A 470 -23.63 -21.01 -4.87
C GLY A 470 -23.92 -19.58 -5.29
N TRP A 471 -22.87 -18.79 -5.51
CA TRP A 471 -23.02 -17.45 -6.07
C TRP A 471 -23.54 -17.56 -7.51
N GLN A 472 -24.70 -16.96 -7.76
CA GLN A 472 -25.26 -16.79 -9.09
C GLN A 472 -25.61 -15.31 -9.22
N PRO A 473 -25.18 -14.63 -10.29
CA PRO A 473 -25.80 -13.39 -10.73
C PRO A 473 -27.32 -13.57 -10.67
N LYS A 474 -28.03 -12.77 -9.87
CA LYS A 474 -29.47 -12.64 -10.11
C LYS A 474 -29.59 -12.05 -11.50
N ILE A 475 -30.05 -12.84 -12.46
CA ILE A 475 -30.51 -12.32 -13.75
C ILE A 475 -31.79 -11.56 -13.42
N PRO A 476 -31.75 -10.23 -13.40
CA PRO A 476 -32.92 -9.46 -13.01
C PRO A 476 -34.02 -9.71 -14.05
N SER A 477 -35.27 -9.80 -13.61
CA SER A 477 -36.40 -9.63 -14.52
C SER A 477 -36.17 -8.33 -15.30
N ASN A 478 -36.38 -8.35 -16.62
CA ASN A 478 -36.18 -7.27 -17.58
C ASN A 478 -36.89 -5.95 -17.20
N ARG A 479 -36.43 -5.30 -16.12
CA ARG A 479 -37.07 -4.16 -15.47
C ARG A 479 -36.34 -2.89 -15.91
N PRO A 480 -37.02 -1.96 -16.59
CA PRO A 480 -36.46 -0.65 -16.85
C PRO A 480 -36.31 0.10 -15.52
N VAL A 481 -35.12 0.63 -15.25
CA VAL A 481 -34.86 1.49 -14.09
C VAL A 481 -34.65 2.92 -14.59
N PRO A 482 -35.67 3.80 -14.55
CA PRO A 482 -35.49 5.19 -14.94
C PRO A 482 -34.47 5.87 -14.03
N PRO A 483 -33.76 6.91 -14.51
CA PRO A 483 -32.91 7.73 -13.65
C PRO A 483 -33.79 8.38 -12.57
N VAL A 484 -33.51 8.07 -11.31
CA VAL A 484 -34.12 8.70 -10.14
C VAL A 484 -33.00 9.47 -9.47
N GLY A 485 -33.12 10.79 -9.37
CA GLY A 485 -32.10 11.63 -8.76
C GLY A 485 -31.94 12.99 -9.43
N GLU A 486 -31.18 13.88 -8.77
CA GLU A 486 -30.75 15.15 -9.36
C GLU A 486 -29.59 14.90 -10.33
N LEU A 487 -29.64 15.48 -11.53
CA LEU A 487 -28.53 15.43 -12.48
C LEU A 487 -27.37 16.28 -11.96
N LEU A 488 -26.30 15.62 -11.52
CA LEU A 488 -25.11 16.28 -10.97
C LEU A 488 -24.15 16.75 -12.07
N VAL A 489 -23.95 15.92 -13.09
CA VAL A 489 -23.05 16.19 -14.22
C VAL A 489 -23.65 15.59 -15.49
N PHE A 490 -23.60 16.34 -16.59
CA PHE A 490 -23.84 15.83 -17.94
C PHE A 490 -22.79 16.40 -18.89
N SER A 491 -22.23 15.56 -19.75
CA SER A 491 -21.35 15.96 -20.82
C SER A 491 -21.54 15.11 -22.07
N GLU A 492 -21.84 15.74 -23.20
CA GLU A 492 -21.92 15.07 -24.50
C GLU A 492 -20.57 14.48 -24.96
N MET A 493 -19.46 14.91 -24.34
CA MET A 493 -18.09 14.53 -24.69
C MET A 493 -17.66 14.92 -26.10
N THR A 494 -18.39 15.79 -26.81
CA THR A 494 -18.04 16.27 -28.16
C THR A 494 -16.92 17.32 -28.19
N LYS A 495 -16.53 17.82 -27.01
CA LYS A 495 -15.41 18.74 -26.78
C LYS A 495 -14.81 18.48 -25.40
N ALA A 496 -13.57 18.92 -25.21
CA ALA A 496 -12.92 18.88 -23.91
C ALA A 496 -13.76 19.62 -22.84
N THR A 497 -13.80 19.06 -21.63
CA THR A 497 -14.61 19.56 -20.52
C THR A 497 -13.83 19.53 -19.22
N SER A 498 -14.02 20.53 -18.36
CA SER A 498 -13.40 20.59 -17.03
C SER A 498 -13.99 19.58 -16.05
N SER A 499 -15.17 19.01 -16.35
CA SER A 499 -15.79 17.99 -15.51
C SER A 499 -15.07 16.65 -15.64
N PHE A 500 -14.55 16.35 -16.83
CA PHE A 500 -13.83 15.12 -17.16
C PHE A 500 -12.49 15.45 -17.85
N PRO A 501 -11.51 16.02 -17.12
CA PRO A 501 -10.19 16.28 -17.67
C PRO A 501 -9.52 14.97 -18.15
N THR A 502 -8.68 15.11 -19.17
CA THR A 502 -7.79 14.04 -19.63
C THR A 502 -6.85 13.60 -18.53
N LEU A 503 -6.66 12.29 -18.41
CA LEU A 503 -5.66 11.69 -17.52
C LEU A 503 -4.38 11.39 -18.29
N VAL A 504 -3.26 11.75 -17.67
CA VAL A 504 -1.92 11.39 -18.13
C VAL A 504 -1.26 10.33 -17.24
N GLU A 505 -1.77 10.13 -16.04
CA GLU A 505 -1.35 9.07 -15.13
C GLU A 505 -1.84 7.69 -15.59
N THR A 506 -0.99 6.67 -15.50
CA THR A 506 -1.26 5.25 -15.74
C THR A 506 -1.22 4.43 -14.45
N PHE A 507 -1.19 3.11 -14.54
CA PHE A 507 -1.17 2.21 -13.38
C PHE A 507 -0.27 0.99 -13.61
N PRO A 508 0.14 0.29 -12.52
CA PRO A 508 0.85 -0.99 -12.61
C PRO A 508 0.10 -2.03 -13.42
N GLY A 509 0.82 -2.88 -14.15
CA GLY A 509 0.20 -3.92 -14.99
C GLY A 509 -0.42 -3.43 -16.31
N ASN A 510 -0.52 -2.12 -16.55
CA ASN A 510 -0.87 -1.58 -17.85
C ASN A 510 0.37 -1.52 -18.77
N LEU A 511 0.20 -1.75 -20.07
CA LEU A 511 1.23 -1.67 -21.12
C LEU A 511 1.26 -0.32 -21.82
N VAL A 512 0.21 0.50 -21.69
CA VAL A 512 0.13 1.84 -22.31
C VAL A 512 0.46 2.94 -21.30
N SER A 513 1.06 4.04 -21.77
CA SER A 513 1.10 5.31 -21.04
C SER A 513 -0.07 6.19 -21.49
N PHE A 514 -0.80 6.81 -20.57
CA PHE A 514 -1.84 7.75 -20.96
C PHE A 514 -1.25 9.11 -21.34
N SER A 515 -1.85 9.78 -22.31
CA SER A 515 -1.35 11.05 -22.84
C SER A 515 -2.48 11.93 -23.33
N GLN A 516 -2.27 13.25 -23.31
CA GLN A 516 -3.27 14.22 -23.77
C GLN A 516 -3.66 14.01 -25.24
N ASP A 517 -2.66 13.79 -26.10
CA ASP A 517 -2.86 13.64 -27.55
C ASP A 517 -3.61 12.37 -27.97
N ALA A 518 -3.80 11.42 -27.05
CA ALA A 518 -4.50 10.17 -27.31
C ALA A 518 -5.97 10.20 -26.89
N LEU A 519 -6.46 11.34 -26.39
CA LEU A 519 -7.88 11.67 -26.23
C LEU A 519 -8.25 12.80 -27.19
N VAL A 520 -8.99 12.46 -28.24
CA VAL A 520 -9.49 13.42 -29.25
C VAL A 520 -11.00 13.57 -29.11
N HIS A 521 -11.53 14.75 -29.41
CA HIS A 521 -12.98 15.00 -29.39
C HIS A 521 -13.47 15.38 -30.78
N ASP A 522 -14.62 14.85 -31.18
CA ASP A 522 -15.37 15.30 -32.36
C ASP A 522 -16.89 15.18 -32.15
N LYS A 523 -17.67 15.27 -33.25
CA LYS A 523 -19.13 15.13 -33.21
C LYS A 523 -19.60 13.77 -32.68
N ASP A 524 -18.73 12.76 -32.71
CA ASP A 524 -18.96 11.40 -32.26
C ASP A 524 -18.43 11.14 -30.83
N GLY A 525 -18.10 12.21 -30.10
CA GLY A 525 -17.76 12.17 -28.68
C GLY A 525 -16.26 12.15 -28.43
N ALA A 526 -15.86 11.56 -27.30
CA ALA A 526 -14.46 11.39 -26.92
C ALA A 526 -13.90 10.10 -27.50
N HIS A 527 -12.76 10.17 -28.17
CA HIS A 527 -12.05 9.07 -28.81
C HIS A 527 -10.77 8.77 -28.02
N LEU A 528 -10.70 7.61 -27.38
CA LEU A 528 -9.52 7.11 -26.69
C LEU A 528 -8.74 6.21 -27.66
N ILE A 529 -7.52 6.60 -28.01
CA ILE A 529 -6.78 5.99 -29.13
C ILE A 529 -5.51 5.30 -28.64
N VAL A 530 -5.45 3.97 -28.74
CA VAL A 530 -4.21 3.22 -28.52
C VAL A 530 -3.35 3.26 -29.77
N SER A 531 -2.07 3.61 -29.62
CA SER A 531 -1.11 3.61 -30.71
C SER A 531 0.30 3.26 -30.23
N LYS A 532 1.13 2.74 -31.15
CA LYS A 532 2.55 2.49 -30.89
C LYS A 532 3.32 3.81 -30.82
N VAL A 533 4.26 3.91 -29.88
CA VAL A 533 5.15 5.07 -29.73
C VAL A 533 6.60 4.63 -29.97
N ALA A 534 7.38 5.48 -30.64
CA ALA A 534 8.78 5.22 -30.92
C ALA A 534 9.70 5.45 -29.70
N THR A 535 9.25 6.29 -28.76
CA THR A 535 10.03 6.78 -27.62
C THR A 535 9.17 6.78 -26.36
N GLY A 536 9.75 6.39 -25.22
CA GLY A 536 9.06 6.35 -23.93
C GLY A 536 9.42 5.10 -23.11
N THR A 537 9.08 5.10 -21.82
CA THR A 537 9.26 3.94 -20.94
C THR A 537 8.33 2.77 -21.31
N ARG A 538 7.20 3.06 -21.95
CA ARG A 538 6.25 2.08 -22.51
C ARG A 538 6.17 2.21 -24.03
N GLN A 539 5.95 1.08 -24.71
CA GLN A 539 5.95 0.99 -26.17
C GLN A 539 4.65 1.50 -26.82
N TYR A 540 3.62 1.79 -26.01
CA TYR A 540 2.30 2.18 -26.47
C TYR A 540 1.78 3.36 -25.66
N ARG A 541 0.94 4.18 -26.30
CA ARG A 541 0.19 5.28 -25.67
C ARG A 541 -1.30 5.09 -25.82
N SER A 542 -2.09 5.68 -24.93
CA SER A 542 -3.56 5.66 -25.00
C SER A 542 -4.21 6.88 -24.35
N GLY A 543 -5.53 7.03 -24.51
CA GLY A 543 -6.36 8.05 -23.87
C GLY A 543 -7.07 7.53 -22.63
N ALA A 544 -7.25 8.43 -21.65
CA ALA A 544 -8.10 8.25 -20.48
C ALA A 544 -8.65 9.60 -20.02
N PHE A 545 -9.78 9.59 -19.32
CA PHE A 545 -10.32 10.74 -18.60
C PHE A 545 -10.94 10.31 -17.27
N ALA A 546 -11.06 11.24 -16.33
CA ALA A 546 -11.78 10.99 -15.09
C ALA A 546 -12.48 12.23 -14.57
N SER A 547 -13.48 12.05 -13.73
CA SER A 547 -14.20 13.14 -13.10
C SER A 547 -13.28 13.95 -12.19
N LYS A 548 -13.39 15.27 -12.25
CA LYS A 548 -12.70 16.16 -11.30
C LYS A 548 -13.24 15.99 -9.88
N ARG A 549 -14.54 15.74 -9.76
CA ARG A 549 -15.28 15.59 -8.50
C ARG A 549 -15.27 14.12 -8.02
N LEU A 550 -15.24 13.93 -6.71
CA LEU A 550 -15.57 12.68 -6.03
C LEU A 550 -17.08 12.60 -5.82
N PHE A 551 -17.65 11.43 -6.06
CA PHE A 551 -19.06 11.13 -5.87
C PHE A 551 -19.24 10.05 -4.81
N GLY A 552 -20.26 10.19 -3.98
CA GLY A 552 -20.77 9.08 -3.18
C GLY A 552 -21.70 8.20 -4.01
N TYR A 553 -22.67 7.58 -3.36
CA TYR A 553 -23.76 6.85 -4.00
C TYR A 553 -24.46 7.68 -5.08
N GLY A 554 -24.92 7.00 -6.13
CA GLY A 554 -25.53 7.63 -7.29
C GLY A 554 -25.59 6.71 -8.50
N ARG A 555 -26.03 7.25 -9.63
CA ARG A 555 -26.09 6.57 -10.92
C ARG A 555 -25.09 7.18 -11.89
N PHE A 556 -24.28 6.34 -12.52
CA PHE A 556 -23.21 6.71 -13.44
C PHE A 556 -23.45 6.06 -14.78
N GLU A 557 -23.51 6.85 -15.85
CA GLU A 557 -23.94 6.38 -17.17
C GLU A 557 -23.08 6.97 -18.28
N ALA A 558 -22.81 6.16 -19.31
CA ALA A 558 -22.15 6.61 -20.53
C ALA A 558 -22.63 5.80 -21.74
N GLU A 559 -22.69 6.44 -22.91
CA GLU A 559 -22.81 5.76 -24.20
C GLU A 559 -21.42 5.36 -24.68
N ILE A 560 -21.18 4.06 -24.87
CA ILE A 560 -19.87 3.51 -25.16
C ILE A 560 -19.92 2.67 -26.43
N LYS A 561 -18.93 2.89 -27.31
CA LYS A 561 -18.57 1.96 -28.40
C LYS A 561 -17.15 1.46 -28.14
N ALA A 562 -17.02 0.18 -27.80
CA ALA A 562 -15.76 -0.40 -27.36
C ALA A 562 -14.72 -0.52 -28.50
N ALA A 563 -13.45 -0.58 -28.13
CA ALA A 563 -12.38 -0.91 -29.07
C ALA A 563 -12.35 -2.43 -29.35
N SER A 564 -12.17 -2.81 -30.61
CA SER A 564 -11.93 -4.19 -31.03
C SER A 564 -10.43 -4.52 -31.04
N GLY A 565 -10.07 -5.77 -30.75
CA GLY A 565 -8.71 -6.30 -30.90
C GLY A 565 -8.17 -6.91 -29.62
N SER A 566 -7.34 -7.94 -29.77
CA SER A 566 -6.72 -8.61 -28.63
C SER A 566 -5.74 -7.70 -27.89
N GLY A 567 -5.68 -7.88 -26.57
CA GLY A 567 -4.90 -7.11 -25.62
C GLY A 567 -5.46 -5.73 -25.30
N LEU A 568 -6.74 -5.47 -25.57
CA LEU A 568 -7.39 -4.18 -25.34
C LEU A 568 -8.59 -4.32 -24.40
N ILE A 569 -8.71 -3.37 -23.46
CA ILE A 569 -9.86 -3.24 -22.57
C ILE A 569 -10.38 -1.80 -22.66
N THR A 570 -11.66 -1.64 -22.96
CA THR A 570 -12.38 -0.37 -22.79
C THR A 570 -13.00 -0.36 -21.40
N GLY A 571 -12.55 0.55 -20.53
CA GLY A 571 -12.99 0.63 -19.14
C GLY A 571 -13.91 1.82 -18.88
N PHE A 572 -14.92 1.60 -18.02
CA PHE A 572 -15.80 2.62 -17.43
C PHE A 572 -16.06 2.24 -15.97
N PHE A 573 -15.53 3.00 -15.02
CA PHE A 573 -15.43 2.51 -13.63
C PHE A 573 -15.37 3.62 -12.60
N LEU A 574 -15.73 3.30 -11.36
CA LEU A 574 -15.55 4.17 -10.19
C LEU A 574 -14.28 3.75 -9.46
N HIS A 575 -13.43 4.69 -9.05
CA HIS A 575 -12.16 4.37 -8.37
C HIS A 575 -11.74 5.41 -7.32
N ARG A 576 -11.09 4.93 -6.24
CA ARG A 576 -10.26 5.69 -5.29
C ARG A 576 -9.05 4.87 -4.84
N ASP A 577 -8.01 5.52 -4.31
CA ASP A 577 -6.71 4.90 -4.04
C ASP A 577 -6.46 4.45 -2.57
N ALA A 578 -6.84 5.25 -1.55
CA ALA A 578 -6.45 5.00 -0.16
C ALA A 578 -7.62 5.11 0.85
N PRO A 579 -8.25 4.00 1.27
CA PRO A 579 -8.07 2.63 0.78
C PRO A 579 -8.64 2.50 -0.64
N ARG A 580 -8.11 1.52 -1.39
CA ARG A 580 -8.58 1.27 -2.75
C ARG A 580 -9.99 0.69 -2.74
N GLN A 581 -10.89 1.33 -3.46
CA GLN A 581 -12.24 0.82 -3.74
C GLN A 581 -12.56 1.10 -5.21
N GLU A 582 -13.21 0.14 -5.86
CA GLU A 582 -13.46 0.20 -7.30
C GLU A 582 -14.73 -0.56 -7.69
N ILE A 583 -15.46 -0.04 -8.69
CA ILE A 583 -16.63 -0.68 -9.29
C ILE A 583 -16.49 -0.58 -10.82
N ASP A 584 -16.40 -1.73 -11.48
CA ASP A 584 -15.93 -1.81 -12.86
C ASP A 584 -17.01 -2.18 -13.89
N VAL A 585 -16.86 -1.60 -15.08
CA VAL A 585 -17.36 -2.10 -16.36
C VAL A 585 -16.17 -2.18 -17.31
N GLU A 586 -15.83 -3.39 -17.75
CA GLU A 586 -14.72 -3.66 -18.66
C GLU A 586 -15.22 -4.43 -19.90
N LEU A 587 -14.94 -3.88 -21.07
CA LEU A 587 -15.28 -4.47 -22.37
C LEU A 587 -13.99 -4.90 -23.06
N ALA A 588 -13.78 -6.22 -23.15
CA ALA A 588 -12.58 -6.80 -23.74
C ALA A 588 -12.68 -6.85 -25.27
N GLY A 589 -11.64 -6.38 -25.94
CA GLY A 589 -11.61 -6.29 -27.40
C GLY A 589 -11.47 -7.63 -28.12
N ASP A 590 -11.05 -8.69 -27.42
CA ASP A 590 -11.01 -10.08 -27.92
C ASP A 590 -12.29 -10.88 -27.62
N ASP A 591 -13.15 -10.37 -26.74
CA ASP A 591 -14.45 -10.94 -26.42
C ASP A 591 -15.55 -9.86 -26.45
N PRO A 592 -15.87 -9.33 -27.65
CA PRO A 592 -16.72 -8.15 -27.80
C PRO A 592 -18.19 -8.41 -27.46
N ARG A 593 -18.57 -9.66 -27.18
CA ARG A 593 -19.95 -10.05 -26.85
C ARG A 593 -20.19 -10.19 -25.34
N SER A 594 -19.19 -9.88 -24.52
CA SER A 594 -19.32 -9.91 -23.07
C SER A 594 -18.89 -8.61 -22.41
N ILE A 595 -19.43 -8.39 -21.22
CA ILE A 595 -19.00 -7.37 -20.26
C ILE A 595 -18.43 -8.09 -19.05
N LEU A 596 -17.28 -7.62 -18.57
CA LEU A 596 -16.72 -8.01 -17.28
C LEU A 596 -17.03 -6.91 -16.26
N VAL A 597 -17.74 -7.26 -15.19
CA VAL A 597 -17.99 -6.36 -14.05
C VAL A 597 -17.21 -6.84 -12.85
N ASN A 598 -16.67 -5.91 -12.07
CA ASN A 598 -15.86 -6.25 -10.90
C ASN A 598 -16.11 -5.26 -9.77
N VAL A 599 -15.78 -5.68 -8.55
CA VAL A 599 -15.76 -4.83 -7.36
C VAL A 599 -14.48 -5.11 -6.61
N TYR A 600 -13.68 -4.07 -6.41
CA TYR A 600 -12.55 -4.09 -5.50
C TYR A 600 -12.94 -3.40 -4.20
N PHE A 601 -12.65 -4.07 -3.10
CA PHE A 601 -12.97 -3.56 -1.78
C PHE A 601 -11.77 -3.74 -0.85
N ASN A 602 -11.28 -2.63 -0.32
CA ASN A 602 -10.42 -2.62 0.86
C ASN A 602 -11.15 -1.90 2.01
N PRO A 603 -11.16 -2.51 3.22
CA PRO A 603 -11.68 -1.88 4.43
C PRO A 603 -10.75 -0.75 4.89
N GLY A 604 -11.17 -0.02 5.92
CA GLY A 604 -10.43 1.09 6.51
C GLY A 604 -11.04 2.46 6.21
N ASP A 605 -10.67 3.43 7.03
CA ASP A 605 -11.07 4.83 6.85
C ASP A 605 -10.16 5.54 5.84
N ASP A 606 -10.42 6.81 5.55
CA ASP A 606 -9.57 7.63 4.69
C ASP A 606 -8.08 7.54 5.10
N ASP A 607 -7.19 7.53 4.11
CA ASP A 607 -5.73 7.35 4.25
C ASP A 607 -5.28 5.97 4.75
N ALA A 608 -6.19 5.01 4.98
CA ALA A 608 -5.80 3.62 5.26
C ALA A 608 -5.20 2.98 4.00
N ALA A 609 -3.91 3.19 3.77
CA ALA A 609 -3.15 2.66 2.62
C ALA A 609 -2.88 1.15 2.77
N MET A 610 -3.94 0.36 2.95
CA MET A 610 -3.92 -1.09 2.91
C MET A 610 -4.19 -1.52 1.47
N ASN A 611 -3.31 -2.36 0.96
CA ASN A 611 -3.39 -2.83 -0.41
C ASN A 611 -3.52 -4.35 -0.42
N PHE A 612 -4.65 -4.79 0.10
CA PHE A 612 -5.09 -6.17 0.00
C PHE A 612 -6.03 -6.28 -1.22
N GLY A 613 -6.59 -7.47 -1.52
CA GLY A 613 -7.69 -7.53 -2.48
C GLY A 613 -7.29 -7.37 -3.95
N TYR A 614 -6.21 -7.98 -4.44
CA TYR A 614 -5.61 -7.66 -5.75
C TYR A 614 -6.48 -7.99 -6.98
N ARG A 615 -7.52 -8.85 -6.87
CA ARG A 615 -8.34 -9.28 -8.02
C ARG A 615 -9.83 -8.96 -7.89
N GLY A 616 -10.32 -8.63 -6.70
CA GLY A 616 -11.73 -8.27 -6.48
C GLY A 616 -12.66 -9.49 -6.60
N SER A 617 -13.79 -9.36 -7.27
CA SER A 617 -14.71 -10.47 -7.53
C SER A 617 -15.32 -10.35 -8.94
N PRO A 618 -14.59 -10.70 -10.01
CA PRO A 618 -15.04 -10.44 -11.37
C PRO A 618 -16.20 -11.36 -11.81
N CYS A 619 -17.09 -10.82 -12.64
CA CYS A 619 -18.20 -11.53 -13.26
C CYS A 619 -18.29 -11.20 -14.74
N ARG A 620 -18.26 -12.23 -15.59
CA ARG A 620 -18.47 -12.07 -17.04
C ARG A 620 -19.93 -12.31 -17.39
N ILE A 621 -20.52 -11.42 -18.18
CA ILE A 621 -21.95 -11.41 -18.55
C ILE A 621 -22.04 -11.32 -20.08
N ASP A 622 -22.86 -12.17 -20.69
CA ASP A 622 -23.14 -12.11 -22.13
C ASP A 622 -24.06 -10.93 -22.44
N LEU A 623 -23.68 -10.12 -23.43
CA LEU A 623 -24.43 -8.92 -23.85
C LEU A 623 -25.53 -9.24 -24.86
N GLY A 624 -25.45 -10.35 -25.58
CA GLY A 624 -26.32 -10.65 -26.72
C GLY A 624 -26.01 -9.86 -28.00
N PHE A 625 -25.08 -8.90 -27.97
CA PHE A 625 -24.65 -8.08 -29.10
C PHE A 625 -23.12 -7.88 -29.12
N ASP A 626 -22.58 -7.29 -30.18
CA ASP A 626 -21.16 -6.94 -30.31
C ASP A 626 -20.93 -5.48 -29.88
N ALA A 627 -20.28 -5.27 -28.72
CA ALA A 627 -20.04 -3.96 -28.12
C ALA A 627 -19.07 -3.06 -28.92
N THR A 628 -18.40 -3.59 -29.95
CA THR A 628 -17.50 -2.83 -30.82
C THR A 628 -18.21 -2.32 -32.08
N SER A 629 -19.42 -2.81 -32.36
CA SER A 629 -20.16 -2.49 -33.58
C SER A 629 -20.90 -1.16 -33.49
N ASP A 630 -21.57 -0.87 -32.37
CA ASP A 630 -22.40 0.34 -32.18
C ASP A 630 -22.31 0.89 -30.74
N PHE A 631 -22.94 2.05 -30.50
CA PHE A 631 -23.04 2.65 -29.17
C PHE A 631 -24.14 1.99 -28.34
N HIS A 632 -23.81 1.68 -27.09
CA HIS A 632 -24.75 1.18 -26.08
C HIS A 632 -24.61 1.97 -24.78
N VAL A 633 -25.70 2.07 -24.01
CA VAL A 633 -25.70 2.77 -22.72
C VAL A 633 -25.30 1.80 -21.62
N TYR A 634 -24.19 2.08 -20.94
CA TYR A 634 -23.74 1.31 -19.78
C TYR A 634 -23.96 2.13 -18.51
N THR A 635 -24.55 1.51 -17.49
CA THR A 635 -24.90 2.17 -16.23
C THR A 635 -24.40 1.38 -15.02
N VAL A 636 -23.83 2.10 -14.05
CA VAL A 636 -23.62 1.65 -12.67
C VAL A 636 -24.55 2.44 -11.74
N ASP A 637 -25.47 1.77 -11.04
CA ASP A 637 -26.29 2.35 -9.96
C ASP A 637 -25.74 1.83 -8.63
N TRP A 638 -25.09 2.71 -7.88
CA TRP A 638 -24.41 2.40 -6.63
C TRP A 638 -25.15 3.01 -5.44
N ARG A 639 -25.57 2.17 -4.51
CA ARG A 639 -26.32 2.51 -3.29
C ARG A 639 -25.64 1.90 -2.06
N PRO A 640 -25.98 2.35 -0.83
CA PRO A 640 -25.39 1.79 0.39
C PRO A 640 -25.52 0.26 0.51
N ASP A 641 -26.63 -0.29 0.04
CA ASP A 641 -27.00 -1.70 0.20
C ASP A 641 -26.76 -2.55 -1.06
N ARG A 642 -26.54 -1.93 -2.23
CA ARG A 642 -26.47 -2.63 -3.51
C ARG A 642 -25.72 -1.91 -4.61
N ILE A 643 -25.28 -2.68 -5.59
CA ILE A 643 -24.77 -2.19 -6.89
C ILE A 643 -25.54 -2.90 -7.99
N MET A 644 -26.07 -2.14 -8.96
CA MET A 644 -26.71 -2.67 -10.14
C MET A 644 -25.98 -2.20 -11.39
N TRP A 645 -25.70 -3.13 -12.31
CA TRP A 645 -25.20 -2.84 -13.64
C TRP A 645 -26.31 -3.00 -14.65
N SER A 646 -26.47 -2.02 -15.54
CA SER A 646 -27.47 -2.06 -16.60
C SER A 646 -26.86 -1.75 -17.96
N VAL A 647 -27.46 -2.33 -19.00
CA VAL A 647 -27.12 -2.09 -20.41
C VAL A 647 -28.40 -1.73 -21.15
N ASP A 648 -28.40 -0.60 -21.86
CA ASP A 648 -29.57 -0.05 -22.58
C ASP A 648 -30.84 -0.01 -21.70
N GLY A 649 -30.67 0.40 -20.44
CA GLY A 649 -31.74 0.51 -19.45
C GLY A 649 -32.21 -0.80 -18.81
N HIS A 650 -31.63 -1.95 -19.18
CA HIS A 650 -31.96 -3.26 -18.63
C HIS A 650 -30.89 -3.72 -17.64
N VAL A 651 -31.29 -4.08 -16.42
CA VAL A 651 -30.33 -4.57 -15.41
C VAL A 651 -29.79 -5.93 -15.84
N VAL A 652 -28.47 -6.05 -15.95
CA VAL A 652 -27.76 -7.28 -16.35
C VAL A 652 -27.08 -7.97 -15.16
N HIS A 653 -26.79 -7.23 -14.09
CA HIS A 653 -26.19 -7.78 -12.88
C HIS A 653 -26.55 -6.95 -11.63
N GLU A 654 -26.62 -7.60 -10.48
CA GLU A 654 -26.89 -6.99 -9.19
C GLU A 654 -26.03 -7.65 -8.10
N ARG A 655 -25.53 -6.84 -7.16
CA ARG A 655 -24.91 -7.27 -5.90
C ARG A 655 -25.55 -6.57 -4.73
N VAL A 656 -25.69 -7.28 -3.61
CA VAL A 656 -26.32 -6.77 -2.38
C VAL A 656 -25.49 -7.13 -1.15
N GLY A 657 -25.25 -6.17 -0.26
CA GLY A 657 -24.48 -6.37 0.96
C GLY A 657 -23.11 -7.02 0.71
N TRP A 658 -22.80 -8.11 1.43
CA TRP A 658 -21.53 -8.85 1.35
C TRP A 658 -21.52 -9.97 0.29
N ASP A 659 -22.15 -9.79 -0.87
CA ASP A 659 -22.37 -10.89 -1.82
C ASP A 659 -21.77 -10.62 -3.22
N PRO A 660 -20.57 -11.17 -3.53
CA PRO A 660 -19.67 -11.92 -2.64
C PRO A 660 -18.69 -11.02 -1.89
N THR A 661 -18.74 -9.71 -2.10
CA THR A 661 -17.79 -8.71 -1.58
C THR A 661 -18.58 -7.54 -1.00
N PRO A 662 -18.10 -6.87 0.07
CA PRO A 662 -18.76 -5.68 0.61
C PRO A 662 -19.01 -4.61 -0.44
N ILE A 663 -20.09 -3.85 -0.26
CA ILE A 663 -20.36 -2.65 -1.05
C ILE A 663 -19.36 -1.56 -0.66
N PRO A 664 -18.62 -0.96 -1.62
CA PRO A 664 -17.84 0.25 -1.39
C PRO A 664 -18.69 1.34 -0.75
N HIS A 665 -18.10 2.08 0.17
CA HIS A 665 -18.83 3.08 0.97
C HIS A 665 -18.18 4.46 0.93
N LEU A 666 -16.98 4.56 0.36
CA LEU A 666 -16.21 5.79 0.33
C LEU A 666 -16.34 6.48 -1.05
N PRO A 667 -16.34 7.82 -1.11
CA PRO A 667 -16.47 8.54 -2.37
C PRO A 667 -15.38 8.16 -3.40
N MET A 668 -15.77 8.05 -4.66
CA MET A 668 -14.94 7.64 -5.79
C MET A 668 -15.03 8.63 -6.96
N ARG A 669 -14.02 8.65 -7.83
CA ARG A 669 -14.08 9.36 -9.12
C ARG A 669 -14.63 8.41 -10.18
N LEU A 670 -15.32 8.95 -11.19
CA LEU A 670 -15.70 8.22 -12.39
C LEU A 670 -14.55 8.28 -13.40
N HIS A 671 -14.11 7.13 -13.91
CA HIS A 671 -13.01 7.00 -14.85
C HIS A 671 -13.48 6.33 -16.15
N ALA A 672 -12.80 6.68 -17.23
CA ALA A 672 -12.89 5.95 -18.49
C ALA A 672 -11.51 5.88 -19.14
N ASN A 673 -11.16 4.72 -19.70
CA ASN A 673 -9.88 4.52 -20.36
C ASN A 673 -10.00 3.48 -21.49
N LEU A 674 -9.02 3.51 -22.40
CA LEU A 674 -8.70 2.37 -23.25
C LEU A 674 -7.30 1.91 -22.88
N TRP A 675 -7.12 0.68 -22.42
CA TRP A 675 -5.84 0.22 -21.90
C TRP A 675 -5.48 -1.18 -22.38
N ALA A 676 -4.24 -1.57 -22.11
CA ALA A 676 -3.71 -2.86 -22.53
C ALA A 676 -3.12 -3.60 -21.31
N PRO A 677 -3.77 -4.67 -20.82
CA PRO A 677 -3.25 -5.43 -19.69
C PRO A 677 -1.96 -6.18 -20.05
N ARG A 678 -1.08 -6.36 -19.06
CA ARG A 678 0.00 -7.36 -19.13
C ARG A 678 -0.52 -8.78 -19.01
N SER A 679 -1.70 -8.97 -18.43
CA SER A 679 -2.33 -10.28 -18.29
C SER A 679 -2.92 -10.71 -19.63
N GLU A 680 -2.29 -11.69 -20.27
CA GLU A 680 -2.82 -12.31 -21.50
C GLU A 680 -4.11 -13.10 -21.22
N GLU A 681 -4.34 -13.55 -19.97
CA GLU A 681 -5.57 -14.25 -19.59
C GLU A 681 -6.80 -13.32 -19.56
N LEU A 682 -6.60 -12.01 -19.37
CA LEU A 682 -7.70 -11.04 -19.23
C LEU A 682 -8.31 -10.62 -20.58
N ALA A 683 -7.44 -10.34 -21.56
CA ALA A 683 -7.83 -9.76 -22.85
C ALA A 683 -7.04 -10.32 -24.04
N GLY A 684 -6.25 -11.38 -23.84
CA GLY A 684 -5.30 -11.87 -24.82
C GLY A 684 -4.07 -10.97 -24.97
N ARG A 685 -3.21 -11.32 -25.94
CA ARG A 685 -1.96 -10.60 -26.20
C ARG A 685 -2.19 -9.46 -27.17
N LEU A 686 -1.71 -8.26 -26.84
CA LEU A 686 -1.79 -7.09 -27.71
C LEU A 686 -1.10 -7.36 -29.05
N ASP A 687 -1.85 -7.23 -30.15
CA ASP A 687 -1.33 -7.30 -31.52
C ASP A 687 -0.98 -5.90 -32.05
N PRO A 688 0.31 -5.55 -32.21
CA PRO A 688 0.71 -4.23 -32.68
C PRO A 688 0.29 -3.93 -34.11
N HIS A 689 -0.04 -4.93 -34.93
CA HIS A 689 -0.45 -4.76 -36.32
C HIS A 689 -1.90 -4.25 -36.46
N LEU A 690 -2.71 -4.42 -35.42
CA LEU A 690 -4.09 -3.95 -35.36
C LEU A 690 -4.21 -2.51 -34.79
N LEU A 691 -3.07 -1.87 -34.47
CA LEU A 691 -3.04 -0.50 -33.99
C LEU A 691 -2.93 0.51 -35.15
N PRO A 692 -3.57 1.70 -35.06
CA PRO A 692 -4.28 2.21 -33.89
C PRO A 692 -5.67 1.62 -33.70
N ALA A 693 -6.08 1.48 -32.44
CA ALA A 693 -7.43 1.08 -32.03
C ALA A 693 -8.11 2.22 -31.27
N THR A 694 -9.45 2.26 -31.27
CA THR A 694 -10.21 3.38 -30.68
C THR A 694 -11.46 2.91 -29.95
N ALA A 695 -11.63 3.40 -28.72
CA ALA A 695 -12.89 3.35 -27.99
C ALA A 695 -13.54 4.74 -28.00
N ARG A 696 -14.87 4.79 -28.03
CA ARG A 696 -15.63 6.05 -28.09
C ARG A 696 -16.61 6.18 -26.94
N PHE A 697 -16.72 7.39 -26.39
CA PHE A 697 -17.61 7.74 -25.29
C PHE A 697 -18.46 8.97 -25.64
N LYS A 698 -19.78 8.87 -25.45
CA LYS A 698 -20.76 9.96 -25.58
C LYS A 698 -21.59 10.08 -24.30
N ASN A 699 -22.22 11.23 -24.12
CA ASN A 699 -23.31 11.45 -23.14
C ASN A 699 -23.02 10.87 -21.74
N VAL A 700 -21.89 11.27 -21.16
CA VAL A 700 -21.52 10.85 -19.80
C VAL A 700 -22.35 11.64 -18.80
N SER A 701 -23.09 10.93 -17.93
CA SER A 701 -23.95 11.53 -16.92
C SER A 701 -23.77 10.92 -15.54
N VAL A 702 -23.96 11.75 -14.51
CA VAL A 702 -23.91 11.36 -13.10
C VAL A 702 -25.12 11.93 -12.38
N TRP A 703 -25.83 11.09 -11.64
CA TRP A 703 -27.05 11.43 -10.91
C TRP A 703 -26.88 11.10 -9.41
N ALA A 704 -27.46 11.92 -8.54
CA ALA A 704 -27.44 11.76 -7.09
C ALA A 704 -28.37 10.65 -6.58
#